data_AF-A0AAE0JLJ5-F1
#
_entry.id   AF-A0AAE0JLJ5-F1
#
_cell.length_a   1.000
_cell.length_b   1.000
_cell.length_c   1.000
_cell.angle_alpha   90.00
_cell.angle_beta   90.00
_cell.angle_gamma   90.00
#
_symmetry.space_group_name_H-M   'P 1'
#
loop_
_entity.id
_entity.type
_entity.pdbx_description
1 polymer ?
#
loop_
_entity_poly.entity_id
_entity_poly.type
_entity_poly.pdbx_seq_one_letter_code
_entity_poly.pdbx_strand_id
1 'polypeptide(L)'
;MSVKSAISSGALSLALLLFGHGHLTKAAKDPDTTYIYFDNIPYLANGSNVIPMSWSALEAGFADPIREDIANFTGLDWTKPYPGSPLPGFTTHLRIADHLPFPAAVTTENATIDVAALNNGIPPSMRKADGLPKSMHPSWYICQHYYVSDLPDAASDVAHDCSFLPSQCQKDLKADMVANWGAYADESGGIMCGGWSLDTITPSCQEALGFVTADVLGFDASYLEDEVGARDATVDEVGRYSWMVGDGFQEPSTETTYYTASNRTYLVATVFGYSSGYKSSVQPRVELSCLRPKWIAPPAEPAEPTETTTSSSFAPSFTSTSSGSASSKTTSAASSSMSSGSSTAMSSTTAPASSLSLTLSKTTTTSTAPALPSSTTHCTGGTTAEGISGNLLGLCSYSCDFDHCLDSACVCTRSAAVAVPPPAQLAGKHGCPADNQSPTNSDYAYYVDLCEFICSREVVKLCKKLPDSNFARARNARLIMSNQIPKMATDDAKPYCFWHPDVPSENTLRQLAKRYPEMAYLVGRACAVAGYEGLYHELSLLPEVSIAEEARESDKPGSKAIFEYIMKQPVCYAVLDDYTRSVNHQNPRCPAFMNGDTAVRSTLDVTVNPEDHRYRTINYNPYYDSCPFDIAEDDHIGLVTTHIYAGQDTLPPQHVELLYSPLPLHLPTMMKDPLIIMAAYEGNLDRYLRLRRPRMVMGEHGAVLRGIYHNTTFAKWWSLQPRDGESSGDIRAATLARFIMVNDLSHITETDPDPEADFDEIPGMIWWPLVPAKETLAALAKRRPDMHLQVAMACIAGNYKELWDKLAPKPCKQLWDMATLKCDSSVRNHFVDYLERRTSELGLVASERFAGGRGAICDYPAHDWCWNAARVIKEPYDDLAYNPLCYLPRHLAIKEPNDQLDQENIYGAVEQMYLGDWELYIASTDEMRAKIPEGEDCLKLYDDVDYKQGFPRWKPSTRDTETNSLSSKEADDDDVEASSQDNDGNTTD
;
A
#
# COMPACT_ATOMS: atom_id res chain seq x y z
N MET A 1 -12.57 -7.32 -22.44
CA MET A 1 -12.32 -5.88 -22.61
C MET A 1 -11.67 -5.39 -21.32
N SER A 2 -10.49 -4.78 -21.40
CA SER A 2 -9.74 -4.36 -20.21
C SER A 2 -10.12 -2.91 -19.87
N VAL A 3 -10.69 -2.68 -18.68
CA VAL A 3 -10.89 -1.32 -18.15
C VAL A 3 -9.50 -0.67 -18.06
N LYS A 4 -9.27 0.45 -18.75
CA LYS A 4 -8.08 1.25 -18.45
C LYS A 4 -8.26 1.72 -17.01
N SER A 5 -7.41 1.26 -16.10
CA SER A 5 -7.43 1.71 -14.71
C SER A 5 -7.08 3.20 -14.67
N ALA A 6 -8.11 4.02 -14.89
CA ALA A 6 -8.06 5.46 -14.77
C ALA A 6 -8.85 5.81 -13.53
N ILE A 7 -8.15 5.75 -12.40
CA ILE A 7 -8.32 6.63 -11.24
C ILE A 7 -7.03 6.49 -10.45
N SER A 8 -6.22 7.55 -10.43
CA SER A 8 -5.18 7.70 -9.41
C SER A 8 -5.87 7.93 -8.07
N SER A 9 -5.19 7.58 -6.99
CA SER A 9 -5.61 7.60 -5.58
C SER A 9 -6.17 8.94 -5.05
N GLY A 10 -6.35 9.96 -5.90
CA GLY A 10 -7.01 11.23 -5.60
C GLY A 10 -8.54 11.24 -5.75
N ALA A 11 -9.18 10.15 -6.23
CA ALA A 11 -10.65 10.07 -6.32
C ALA A 11 -11.33 9.27 -5.19
N LEU A 12 -10.56 8.74 -4.22
CA LEU A 12 -11.16 8.16 -3.00
C LEU A 12 -11.90 9.21 -2.16
N SER A 13 -11.65 10.50 -2.37
CA SER A 13 -12.48 11.56 -1.79
C SER A 13 -13.84 11.73 -2.46
N LEU A 14 -14.15 11.13 -3.62
CA LEU A 14 -15.45 11.36 -4.26
C LEU A 14 -16.57 10.47 -3.70
N ALA A 15 -16.25 9.25 -3.27
CA ALA A 15 -17.21 8.40 -2.55
C ALA A 15 -17.52 8.95 -1.14
N LEU A 16 -16.58 9.66 -0.51
CA LEU A 16 -16.80 10.37 0.76
C LEU A 16 -17.35 11.79 0.60
N LEU A 17 -17.35 12.37 -0.61
CA LEU A 17 -17.94 13.69 -0.90
C LEU A 17 -19.45 13.64 -1.25
N LEU A 18 -20.06 12.45 -1.33
CA LEU A 18 -21.51 12.29 -1.50
C LEU A 18 -22.29 12.20 -0.18
N PHE A 19 -21.59 12.11 0.97
CA PHE A 19 -22.21 12.07 2.28
C PHE A 19 -22.03 13.39 3.04
N GLY A 20 -23.02 14.28 2.92
CA GLY A 20 -23.38 15.28 3.94
C GLY A 20 -22.32 16.29 4.41
N HIS A 21 -22.50 17.54 3.98
CA HIS A 21 -22.03 18.80 4.59
C HIS A 21 -20.60 19.25 4.28
N GLY A 22 -20.44 19.93 3.14
CA GLY A 22 -19.41 20.96 3.00
C GLY A 22 -19.02 21.28 1.57
N HIS A 23 -19.73 22.25 0.97
CA HIS A 23 -19.35 22.94 -0.27
C HIS A 23 -19.38 22.13 -1.57
N LEU A 24 -20.42 22.41 -2.38
CA LEU A 24 -20.43 22.44 -3.84
C LEU A 24 -19.41 23.45 -4.42
N THR A 25 -18.16 23.38 -3.97
CA THR A 25 -17.03 24.15 -4.54
C THR A 25 -15.79 23.29 -4.67
N LYS A 26 -15.95 22.09 -5.23
CA LYS A 26 -15.02 21.65 -6.26
C LYS A 26 -15.86 21.50 -7.51
N ALA A 27 -16.03 22.61 -8.22
CA ALA A 27 -16.33 22.54 -9.63
C ALA A 27 -15.37 21.49 -10.19
N ALA A 28 -15.91 20.39 -10.72
CA ALA A 28 -15.15 19.59 -11.65
C ALA A 28 -14.47 20.59 -12.59
N LYS A 29 -13.14 20.51 -12.72
CA LYS A 29 -12.38 21.38 -13.64
C LYS A 29 -12.99 21.36 -15.05
N ASP A 30 -13.77 20.31 -15.33
CA ASP A 30 -14.63 20.13 -16.49
C ASP A 30 -16.14 20.12 -16.11
N PRO A 31 -16.96 21.07 -16.62
CA PRO A 31 -18.40 21.09 -16.39
C PRO A 31 -19.15 19.90 -17.01
N ASP A 32 -18.53 19.10 -17.89
CA ASP A 32 -19.15 17.94 -18.54
C ASP A 32 -18.84 16.59 -17.88
N THR A 33 -18.10 16.53 -16.76
CA THR A 33 -17.80 15.24 -16.09
C THR A 33 -18.77 14.93 -14.96
N THR A 34 -19.42 13.77 -14.98
CA THR A 34 -20.12 13.19 -13.82
C THR A 34 -19.58 11.79 -13.51
N TYR A 35 -20.07 11.15 -12.44
CA TYR A 35 -19.62 9.85 -11.98
C TYR A 35 -20.80 8.92 -11.76
N ILE A 36 -20.63 7.66 -12.14
CA ILE A 36 -21.61 6.59 -11.94
C ILE A 36 -20.92 5.37 -11.34
N TYR A 37 -21.69 4.47 -10.72
CA TYR A 37 -21.22 3.11 -10.49
C TYR A 37 -21.13 2.35 -11.81
N PHE A 38 -20.03 1.67 -12.07
CA PHE A 38 -19.76 0.96 -13.33
C PHE A 38 -20.65 -0.28 -13.48
N ASP A 39 -20.76 -1.08 -12.42
CA ASP A 39 -21.56 -2.29 -12.40
C ASP A 39 -22.14 -2.62 -11.01
N ASN A 40 -23.13 -3.51 -10.96
CA ASN A 40 -23.76 -4.03 -9.75
C ASN A 40 -22.91 -5.17 -9.12
N ILE A 41 -21.83 -4.79 -8.46
CA ILE A 41 -20.93 -5.74 -7.75
C ILE A 41 -21.36 -5.92 -6.27
N PRO A 42 -20.88 -6.98 -5.58
CA PRO A 42 -21.27 -7.26 -4.19
C PRO A 42 -21.04 -6.10 -3.19
N TYR A 43 -20.04 -5.24 -3.45
CA TYR A 43 -19.81 -4.00 -2.71
C TYR A 43 -19.90 -2.80 -3.66
N LEU A 44 -21.09 -2.24 -3.81
CA LEU A 44 -21.39 -1.23 -4.82
C LEU A 44 -20.49 0.02 -4.70
N ALA A 45 -20.22 0.46 -3.48
CA ALA A 45 -19.41 1.65 -3.17
C ALA A 45 -17.89 1.43 -3.24
N ASN A 46 -17.43 0.35 -3.87
CA ASN A 46 -16.00 0.15 -4.11
C ASN A 46 -15.45 1.30 -4.98
N GLY A 47 -14.35 1.93 -4.57
CA GLY A 47 -13.73 3.01 -5.34
C GLY A 47 -13.34 2.61 -6.77
N SER A 48 -13.00 1.33 -7.00
CA SER A 48 -12.73 0.81 -8.35
C SER A 48 -13.98 0.63 -9.22
N ASN A 49 -15.16 0.72 -8.62
CA ASN A 49 -16.45 0.62 -9.28
C ASN A 49 -17.02 1.99 -9.66
N VAL A 50 -16.33 3.10 -9.37
CA VAL A 50 -16.78 4.44 -9.75
C VAL A 50 -16.04 4.88 -11.00
N ILE A 51 -16.77 5.26 -12.04
CA ILE A 51 -16.16 5.72 -13.30
C ILE A 51 -16.66 7.10 -13.71
N PRO A 52 -15.81 7.93 -14.36
CA PRO A 52 -16.25 9.19 -14.94
C PRO A 52 -17.04 8.95 -16.23
N MET A 53 -18.07 9.76 -16.45
CA MET A 53 -18.92 9.79 -17.64
C MET A 53 -19.16 11.22 -18.12
N SER A 54 -19.50 11.39 -19.39
CA SER A 54 -19.93 12.70 -19.92
C SER A 54 -21.37 12.98 -19.46
N TRP A 55 -21.56 14.10 -18.75
CA TRP A 55 -22.86 14.55 -18.29
C TRP A 55 -23.77 14.87 -19.46
N SER A 56 -23.30 15.56 -20.50
CA SER A 56 -24.11 15.85 -21.67
C SER A 56 -24.56 14.60 -22.43
N ALA A 57 -23.75 13.53 -22.45
CA ALA A 57 -24.15 12.24 -22.99
C ALA A 57 -25.25 11.57 -22.14
N LEU A 58 -25.09 11.57 -20.81
CA LEU A 58 -26.08 11.02 -19.88
C LEU A 58 -27.40 11.81 -19.90
N GLU A 59 -27.33 13.14 -19.87
CA GLU A 59 -28.48 14.05 -19.95
C GLU A 59 -29.28 13.82 -21.25
N ALA A 60 -28.58 13.66 -22.38
CA ALA A 60 -29.22 13.33 -23.65
C ALA A 60 -29.88 11.94 -23.64
N GLY A 61 -29.23 10.94 -23.01
CA GLY A 61 -29.79 9.59 -22.86
C GLY A 61 -31.04 9.55 -21.98
N PHE A 62 -31.03 10.26 -20.85
CA PHE A 62 -32.18 10.34 -19.95
C PHE A 62 -33.32 11.23 -20.45
N ALA A 63 -33.11 12.01 -21.52
CA ALA A 63 -34.17 12.74 -22.19
C ALA A 63 -35.11 11.82 -23.00
N ASP A 64 -34.64 10.62 -23.38
CA ASP A 64 -35.43 9.58 -24.07
C ASP A 64 -35.09 8.19 -23.49
N PRO A 65 -35.48 7.91 -22.23
CA PRO A 65 -35.10 6.68 -21.55
C PRO A 65 -35.79 5.46 -22.19
N ILE A 66 -35.05 4.37 -22.36
CA ILE A 66 -35.59 3.12 -22.92
C ILE A 66 -36.61 2.45 -22.01
N ARG A 67 -36.54 2.70 -20.70
CA ARG A 67 -37.41 2.12 -19.67
C ARG A 67 -37.57 3.09 -18.51
N GLU A 68 -38.76 3.09 -17.94
CA GLU A 68 -39.11 3.87 -16.75
C GLU A 68 -40.03 3.09 -15.80
N ASP A 69 -39.97 3.41 -14.51
CA ASP A 69 -40.94 2.98 -13.50
C ASP A 69 -41.08 4.05 -12.40
N ILE A 70 -42.24 4.11 -11.73
CA ILE A 70 -42.57 5.15 -10.73
C ILE A 70 -43.31 4.53 -9.54
N ALA A 71 -42.66 4.53 -8.38
CA ALA A 71 -43.26 4.14 -7.11
C ALA A 71 -43.84 5.36 -6.38
N ASN A 72 -45.05 5.22 -5.81
CA ASN A 72 -45.70 6.26 -5.00
C ASN A 72 -45.77 5.82 -3.54
N PHE A 73 -45.42 6.71 -2.60
CA PHE A 73 -45.48 6.42 -1.17
C PHE A 73 -45.98 7.62 -0.34
N THR A 74 -46.29 7.35 0.94
CA THR A 74 -46.78 8.36 1.89
C THR A 74 -45.68 8.73 2.87
N GLY A 75 -45.00 9.84 2.60
CA GLY A 75 -43.98 10.43 3.47
C GLY A 75 -44.55 11.29 4.60
N LEU A 76 -43.73 12.20 5.11
CA LEU A 76 -44.09 13.15 6.18
C LEU A 76 -43.90 14.61 5.72
N ASP A 77 -44.81 15.50 6.13
CA ASP A 77 -44.70 16.93 5.85
C ASP A 77 -43.56 17.57 6.69
N TRP A 78 -42.39 17.69 6.07
CA TRP A 78 -41.20 18.28 6.68
C TRP A 78 -41.22 19.82 6.75
N THR A 79 -42.24 20.48 6.20
CA THR A 79 -42.37 21.96 6.25
C THR A 79 -42.81 22.45 7.64
N LYS A 80 -43.21 21.52 8.52
CA LYS A 80 -43.52 21.72 9.94
C LYS A 80 -42.45 21.04 10.80
N PRO A 81 -42.30 21.39 12.08
CA PRO A 81 -41.36 20.68 12.96
C PRO A 81 -41.60 19.16 13.02
N TYR A 82 -40.53 18.40 13.22
CA TYR A 82 -40.57 16.94 13.42
C TYR A 82 -41.53 16.56 14.56
N PRO A 83 -42.38 15.51 14.43
CA PRO A 83 -42.39 14.46 13.41
C PRO A 83 -43.32 14.70 12.20
N GLY A 84 -43.86 15.92 12.02
CA GLY A 84 -44.76 16.23 10.91
C GLY A 84 -46.04 15.39 10.89
N SER A 85 -46.78 15.45 9.79
CA SER A 85 -47.97 14.64 9.55
C SER A 85 -47.83 13.83 8.25
N PRO A 86 -48.42 12.61 8.16
CA PRO A 86 -48.44 11.83 6.93
C PRO A 86 -48.95 12.64 5.74
N LEU A 87 -48.23 12.60 4.63
CA LEU A 87 -48.58 13.34 3.43
C LEU A 87 -48.37 12.45 2.19
N PRO A 88 -49.42 12.15 1.41
CA PRO A 88 -49.30 11.36 0.20
C PRO A 88 -48.73 12.18 -0.96
N GLY A 89 -48.20 11.48 -1.96
CA GLY A 89 -47.73 12.07 -3.22
C GLY A 89 -46.22 12.24 -3.33
N PHE A 90 -45.44 11.54 -2.49
CA PHE A 90 -44.02 11.35 -2.72
C PHE A 90 -43.83 10.26 -3.78
N THR A 91 -42.81 10.43 -4.62
CA THR A 91 -42.49 9.51 -5.70
C THR A 91 -41.01 9.15 -5.71
N THR A 92 -40.72 7.94 -6.13
CA THR A 92 -39.38 7.50 -6.55
C THR A 92 -39.49 7.11 -8.02
N HIS A 93 -38.53 7.53 -8.83
CA HIS A 93 -38.51 7.29 -10.28
C HIS A 93 -37.26 6.52 -10.65
N LEU A 94 -37.44 5.56 -11.56
CA LEU A 94 -36.36 4.82 -12.21
C LEU A 94 -36.37 5.17 -13.69
N ARG A 95 -35.21 5.53 -14.24
CA ARG A 95 -35.01 5.77 -15.68
C ARG A 95 -33.78 5.01 -16.14
N ILE A 96 -33.85 4.35 -17.29
CA ILE A 96 -32.73 3.63 -17.88
C ILE A 96 -32.44 4.22 -19.24
N ALA A 97 -31.21 4.69 -19.45
CA ALA A 97 -30.68 5.14 -20.72
C ALA A 97 -29.76 4.06 -21.30
N ASP A 98 -29.74 3.91 -22.62
CA ASP A 98 -29.01 2.83 -23.29
C ASP A 98 -27.91 3.33 -24.22
N HIS A 99 -27.00 2.42 -24.59
CA HIS A 99 -25.98 2.65 -25.61
C HIS A 99 -25.11 3.89 -25.37
N LEU A 100 -24.86 4.22 -24.10
CA LEU A 100 -24.08 5.39 -23.76
C LEU A 100 -22.59 5.13 -24.03
N PRO A 101 -21.89 6.04 -24.72
CA PRO A 101 -20.47 5.85 -25.03
C PRO A 101 -19.62 6.11 -23.79
N PHE A 102 -18.60 5.28 -23.57
CA PHE A 102 -17.58 5.57 -22.57
C PHE A 102 -16.68 6.72 -23.00
N PRO A 103 -16.24 7.59 -22.07
CA PRO A 103 -15.17 8.54 -22.36
C PRO A 103 -13.83 7.81 -22.55
N ALA A 104 -12.94 8.41 -23.36
CA ALA A 104 -11.61 7.84 -23.67
C ALA A 104 -10.73 7.58 -22.42
N ALA A 105 -11.06 8.22 -21.30
CA ALA A 105 -10.44 7.98 -20.01
C ALA A 105 -10.73 6.58 -19.45
N VAL A 106 -11.91 6.01 -19.72
CA VAL A 106 -12.35 4.71 -19.19
C VAL A 106 -11.97 3.56 -20.14
N THR A 107 -12.19 3.74 -21.44
CA THR A 107 -11.75 2.77 -22.45
C THR A 107 -11.52 3.44 -23.80
N THR A 108 -10.62 2.85 -24.61
CA THR A 108 -10.45 3.22 -26.03
C THR A 108 -11.07 2.20 -26.98
N GLU A 109 -11.64 1.14 -26.44
CA GLU A 109 -12.41 0.16 -27.20
C GLU A 109 -13.79 0.75 -27.51
N ASN A 110 -14.37 0.37 -28.65
CA ASN A 110 -15.72 0.79 -29.04
C ASN A 110 -16.73 -0.04 -28.23
N ALA A 111 -17.02 0.39 -27.01
CA ALA A 111 -17.96 -0.25 -26.09
C ALA A 111 -18.99 0.78 -25.59
N THR A 112 -20.17 0.30 -25.21
CA THR A 112 -21.28 1.10 -24.66
C THR A 112 -21.70 0.61 -23.28
N ILE A 113 -22.54 1.38 -22.58
CA ILE A 113 -23.11 1.04 -21.27
C ILE A 113 -24.57 1.47 -21.20
N ASP A 114 -25.41 0.68 -20.51
CA ASP A 114 -26.75 1.11 -20.13
C ASP A 114 -26.71 1.59 -18.67
N VAL A 115 -27.32 2.74 -18.40
CA VAL A 115 -27.25 3.40 -17.09
C VAL A 115 -28.64 3.60 -16.51
N ALA A 116 -28.85 3.08 -15.30
CA ALA A 116 -30.04 3.31 -14.51
C ALA A 116 -29.83 4.48 -13.54
N ALA A 117 -30.79 5.40 -13.49
CA ALA A 117 -30.82 6.51 -12.54
C ALA A 117 -32.04 6.41 -11.62
N LEU A 118 -31.84 6.72 -10.34
CA LEU A 118 -32.90 6.85 -9.34
C LEU A 118 -32.99 8.29 -8.85
N ASN A 119 -34.18 8.87 -8.87
CA ASN A 119 -34.45 10.20 -8.34
C ASN A 119 -35.80 10.26 -7.61
N ASN A 120 -35.99 11.25 -6.75
CA ASN A 120 -37.16 11.35 -5.87
C ASN A 120 -37.95 12.64 -6.11
N GLY A 121 -39.27 12.56 -6.01
CA GLY A 121 -40.20 13.67 -6.17
C GLY A 121 -41.02 13.92 -4.91
N ILE A 122 -41.31 15.21 -4.65
CA ILE A 122 -42.14 15.63 -3.52
C ILE A 122 -43.55 16.09 -3.95
N PRO A 123 -44.56 16.03 -3.06
CA PRO A 123 -45.91 16.46 -3.35
C PRO A 123 -46.00 17.93 -3.79
N PRO A 124 -46.94 18.31 -4.68
CA PRO A 124 -47.15 19.71 -5.09
C PRO A 124 -47.41 20.68 -3.92
N SER A 125 -48.00 20.20 -2.83
CA SER A 125 -48.22 20.99 -1.61
C SER A 125 -46.93 21.42 -0.92
N MET A 126 -45.82 20.73 -1.17
CA MET A 126 -44.48 21.02 -0.63
C MET A 126 -43.58 21.75 -1.63
N ARG A 127 -44.07 22.07 -2.84
CA ARG A 127 -43.31 22.79 -3.86
C ARG A 127 -43.62 24.29 -3.88
N LYS A 128 -42.63 25.09 -4.24
CA LYS A 128 -42.74 26.50 -4.61
C LYS A 128 -43.23 26.61 -6.06
N ALA A 129 -43.52 27.82 -6.51
CA ALA A 129 -43.99 28.08 -7.88
C ALA A 129 -42.93 27.84 -8.96
N ASP A 130 -41.64 27.90 -8.59
CA ASP A 130 -40.48 27.59 -9.44
C ASP A 130 -40.20 26.07 -9.56
N GLY A 131 -40.96 25.24 -8.84
CA GLY A 131 -40.84 23.79 -8.84
C GLY A 131 -39.94 23.21 -7.75
N LEU A 132 -39.15 24.03 -7.05
CA LEU A 132 -38.25 23.63 -5.96
C LEU A 132 -39.00 23.38 -4.64
N PRO A 133 -38.40 22.69 -3.66
CA PRO A 133 -39.02 22.46 -2.35
C PRO A 133 -39.26 23.77 -1.58
N LYS A 134 -40.37 23.83 -0.85
CA LYS A 134 -40.55 24.75 0.28
C LYS A 134 -39.49 24.43 1.34
N SER A 135 -39.09 25.45 2.10
CA SER A 135 -38.10 25.31 3.16
C SER A 135 -38.49 24.17 4.12
N MET A 136 -37.54 23.25 4.33
CA MET A 136 -37.62 22.20 5.33
C MET A 136 -37.36 22.80 6.71
N HIS A 137 -38.13 22.38 7.72
CA HIS A 137 -37.87 22.85 9.08
C HIS A 137 -36.52 22.28 9.59
N PRO A 138 -35.66 23.06 10.29
CA PRO A 138 -34.31 22.60 10.69
C PRO A 138 -34.25 21.38 11.62
N SER A 139 -35.38 20.92 12.14
CA SER A 139 -35.49 19.72 12.99
C SER A 139 -35.41 18.41 12.21
N TRP A 140 -35.40 18.45 10.88
CA TRP A 140 -35.47 17.27 10.02
C TRP A 140 -34.11 16.88 9.46
N TYR A 141 -33.92 15.59 9.29
CA TYR A 141 -32.86 15.00 8.49
C TYR A 141 -33.44 13.79 7.75
N ILE A 142 -33.23 13.73 6.43
CA ILE A 142 -33.78 12.70 5.57
C ILE A 142 -32.64 11.86 5.00
N CYS A 143 -32.83 10.55 4.95
CA CYS A 143 -31.90 9.62 4.30
C CYS A 143 -32.61 8.75 3.27
N GLN A 144 -31.94 8.49 2.17
CA GLN A 144 -32.40 7.63 1.08
C GLN A 144 -31.36 6.56 0.88
N HIS A 145 -31.67 5.32 1.25
CA HIS A 145 -30.79 4.17 1.05
C HIS A 145 -31.16 3.46 -0.25
N TYR A 146 -30.17 3.16 -1.09
CA TYR A 146 -30.34 2.54 -2.41
C TYR A 146 -29.75 1.13 -2.41
N TYR A 147 -30.52 0.17 -2.90
CA TYR A 147 -30.12 -1.22 -3.07
C TYR A 147 -30.47 -1.70 -4.48
N VAL A 148 -29.61 -2.54 -5.05
CA VAL A 148 -29.81 -3.14 -6.38
C VAL A 148 -29.66 -4.66 -6.26
N SER A 149 -30.62 -5.40 -6.80
CA SER A 149 -30.59 -6.86 -6.75
C SER A 149 -30.95 -7.49 -8.09
N ASP A 150 -30.15 -8.48 -8.50
CA ASP A 150 -30.38 -9.30 -9.69
C ASP A 150 -31.06 -10.63 -9.35
N LEU A 151 -31.37 -10.87 -8.07
CA LEU A 151 -31.91 -12.15 -7.59
C LEU A 151 -33.40 -12.36 -7.88
N PRO A 152 -34.30 -11.35 -7.71
CA PRO A 152 -35.72 -11.56 -8.00
C PRO A 152 -35.94 -11.84 -9.49
N ASP A 153 -36.80 -12.82 -9.81
CA ASP A 153 -37.12 -13.20 -11.19
C ASP A 153 -37.57 -11.98 -12.01
N ALA A 154 -36.84 -11.68 -13.09
CA ALA A 154 -37.07 -10.50 -13.92
C ALA A 154 -38.43 -10.51 -14.62
N ALA A 155 -39.03 -11.68 -14.86
CA ALA A 155 -40.34 -11.81 -15.49
C ALA A 155 -41.51 -11.57 -14.51
N SER A 156 -41.22 -11.49 -13.20
CA SER A 156 -42.21 -11.30 -12.16
C SER A 156 -42.36 -9.81 -11.81
N ASP A 157 -43.62 -9.34 -11.77
CA ASP A 157 -43.96 -7.99 -11.35
C ASP A 157 -43.52 -7.74 -9.89
N VAL A 158 -42.92 -6.59 -9.63
CA VAL A 158 -42.50 -6.15 -8.30
C VAL A 158 -43.51 -5.14 -7.76
N ALA A 159 -44.08 -5.42 -6.59
CA ALA A 159 -44.98 -4.48 -5.94
C ALA A 159 -44.19 -3.27 -5.41
N HIS A 160 -44.66 -2.06 -5.74
CA HIS A 160 -43.97 -0.80 -5.39
C HIS A 160 -43.81 -0.55 -3.90
N ASP A 161 -44.67 -1.13 -3.07
CA ASP A 161 -44.57 -1.10 -1.60
C ASP A 161 -43.59 -2.14 -1.03
N CYS A 162 -42.85 -2.83 -1.90
CA CYS A 162 -41.94 -3.91 -1.59
C CYS A 162 -42.62 -5.13 -0.93
N SER A 163 -43.93 -5.31 -1.09
CA SER A 163 -44.69 -6.42 -0.47
C SER A 163 -44.31 -7.80 -0.98
N PHE A 164 -43.57 -7.90 -2.09
CA PHE A 164 -42.97 -9.16 -2.57
C PHE A 164 -41.88 -9.69 -1.63
N LEU A 165 -41.28 -8.84 -0.80
CA LEU A 165 -40.30 -9.26 0.20
C LEU A 165 -40.98 -9.96 1.38
N PRO A 166 -40.31 -10.93 2.01
CA PRO A 166 -40.80 -11.55 3.23
C PRO A 166 -41.19 -10.51 4.29
N SER A 167 -42.32 -10.70 4.96
CA SER A 167 -42.80 -9.75 5.98
C SER A 167 -41.80 -9.53 7.12
N GLN A 168 -40.91 -10.50 7.38
CA GLN A 168 -39.83 -10.38 8.34
C GLN A 168 -38.71 -9.48 7.81
N CYS A 169 -38.29 -9.65 6.56
CA CYS A 169 -37.33 -8.77 5.88
C CYS A 169 -37.76 -7.30 5.95
N GLN A 170 -39.02 -7.00 5.59
CA GLN A 170 -39.52 -5.62 5.63
C GLN A 170 -39.51 -5.02 7.06
N LYS A 171 -39.78 -5.83 8.09
CA LYS A 171 -39.75 -5.37 9.48
C LYS A 171 -38.33 -5.11 9.95
N ASP A 172 -37.43 -6.05 9.69
CA ASP A 172 -36.05 -5.98 10.14
C ASP A 172 -35.34 -4.81 9.44
N LEU A 173 -35.49 -4.67 8.12
CA LEU A 173 -34.92 -3.56 7.36
C LEU A 173 -35.37 -2.18 7.89
N LYS A 174 -36.66 -2.04 8.22
CA LYS A 174 -37.19 -0.78 8.79
C LYS A 174 -36.71 -0.54 10.22
N ALA A 175 -36.61 -1.59 11.04
CA ALA A 175 -36.17 -1.48 12.43
C ALA A 175 -34.69 -1.12 12.52
N ASP A 176 -33.88 -1.69 11.64
CA ASP A 176 -32.43 -1.48 11.56
C ASP A 176 -32.08 -0.01 11.35
N MET A 177 -32.67 0.57 10.30
CA MET A 177 -32.42 1.95 9.85
C MET A 177 -32.75 3.01 10.92
N VAL A 178 -33.49 2.63 11.96
CA VAL A 178 -33.91 3.55 13.04
C VAL A 178 -33.30 3.23 14.40
N ALA A 179 -32.74 2.02 14.60
CA ALA A 179 -32.27 1.53 15.90
C ALA A 179 -31.15 2.39 16.51
N ASN A 180 -30.25 2.90 15.66
CA ASN A 180 -29.08 3.70 16.05
C ASN A 180 -29.08 5.11 15.41
N TRP A 181 -30.27 5.67 15.13
CA TRP A 181 -30.39 6.96 14.46
C TRP A 181 -29.59 8.07 15.18
N GLY A 182 -28.65 8.69 14.47
CA GLY A 182 -27.81 9.76 15.01
C GLY A 182 -26.70 9.34 15.96
N ALA A 183 -26.49 8.03 16.21
CA ALA A 183 -25.45 7.54 17.13
C ALA A 183 -24.02 7.94 16.70
N TYR A 184 -23.80 8.18 15.41
CA TYR A 184 -22.50 8.49 14.81
C TYR A 184 -22.35 9.95 14.36
N ALA A 185 -23.32 10.81 14.68
CA ALA A 185 -23.34 12.20 14.21
C ALA A 185 -22.30 13.10 14.92
N ASP A 186 -21.94 12.77 16.16
CA ASP A 186 -21.12 13.63 17.03
C ASP A 186 -19.60 13.30 16.99
N GLU A 187 -19.18 12.15 16.43
CA GLU A 187 -17.80 11.65 16.59
C GLU A 187 -16.78 12.07 15.51
N SER A 188 -17.19 12.49 14.31
CA SER A 188 -16.24 12.90 13.25
C SER A 188 -16.82 13.85 12.21
N GLY A 189 -17.99 14.46 12.46
CA GLY A 189 -18.80 15.07 11.39
C GLY A 189 -19.57 14.02 10.57
N GLY A 190 -20.00 12.92 11.20
CA GLY A 190 -20.76 11.85 10.54
C GLY A 190 -22.21 12.25 10.21
N ILE A 191 -22.80 11.60 9.21
CA ILE A 191 -24.21 11.78 8.83
C ILE A 191 -25.15 11.05 9.81
N MET A 192 -26.39 11.55 9.97
CA MET A 192 -27.37 10.96 10.92
C MET A 192 -27.68 9.47 10.66
N CYS A 193 -27.36 8.97 9.47
CA CYS A 193 -27.66 7.62 8.96
C CYS A 193 -26.40 6.75 8.83
N GLY A 194 -25.29 7.16 9.45
CA GLY A 194 -24.00 6.47 9.34
C GLY A 194 -24.01 5.00 9.78
N GLY A 195 -24.91 4.62 10.70
CA GLY A 195 -24.94 3.29 11.30
C GLY A 195 -25.37 2.12 10.39
N TRP A 196 -25.67 2.41 9.12
CA TRP A 196 -26.10 1.44 8.08
C TRP A 196 -25.65 1.87 6.68
N SER A 197 -24.75 2.85 6.60
CA SER A 197 -24.18 3.27 5.32
C SER A 197 -23.18 2.21 4.90
N LEU A 198 -23.28 1.66 3.69
CA LEU A 198 -22.31 0.71 3.11
C LEU A 198 -22.35 -0.72 3.68
N ASP A 199 -23.23 -1.01 4.63
CA ASP A 199 -23.42 -2.35 5.20
C ASP A 199 -24.23 -3.29 4.30
N THR A 200 -24.03 -4.60 4.49
CA THR A 200 -24.83 -5.64 3.84
C THR A 200 -26.27 -5.61 4.35
N ILE A 201 -27.23 -5.87 3.45
CA ILE A 201 -28.65 -5.96 3.80
C ILE A 201 -28.89 -7.00 4.90
N THR A 202 -29.90 -6.73 5.74
CA THR A 202 -30.26 -7.59 6.88
C THR A 202 -30.39 -9.07 6.46
N PRO A 203 -29.93 -10.02 7.30
CA PRO A 203 -29.98 -11.46 6.98
C PRO A 203 -31.36 -11.97 6.57
N SER A 204 -32.43 -11.39 7.15
CA SER A 204 -33.82 -11.68 6.79
C SER A 204 -34.18 -11.40 5.34
N CYS A 205 -33.43 -10.51 4.67
CA CYS A 205 -33.66 -10.11 3.28
C CYS A 205 -32.74 -10.82 2.28
N GLN A 206 -31.67 -11.48 2.73
CA GLN A 206 -30.63 -12.05 1.86
C GLN A 206 -31.15 -13.18 0.95
N GLU A 207 -32.13 -13.96 1.39
CA GLU A 207 -32.75 -14.99 0.55
C GLU A 207 -33.53 -14.37 -0.63
N ALA A 208 -34.12 -13.19 -0.43
CA ALA A 208 -34.96 -12.53 -1.42
C ALA A 208 -34.18 -11.57 -2.33
N LEU A 209 -33.12 -10.93 -1.81
CA LEU A 209 -32.37 -9.88 -2.49
C LEU A 209 -30.89 -10.20 -2.70
N GLY A 210 -30.37 -11.29 -2.13
CA GLY A 210 -28.95 -11.62 -2.15
C GLY A 210 -28.12 -10.80 -1.16
N PHE A 211 -26.80 -10.93 -1.25
CA PHE A 211 -25.84 -10.18 -0.43
C PHE A 211 -25.59 -8.80 -1.05
N VAL A 212 -26.58 -7.90 -0.94
CA VAL A 212 -26.52 -6.55 -1.49
C VAL A 212 -26.15 -5.52 -0.42
N THR A 213 -25.38 -4.50 -0.78
CA THR A 213 -24.96 -3.41 0.12
C THR A 213 -25.73 -2.13 -0.18
N ALA A 214 -25.95 -1.29 0.83
CA ALA A 214 -26.64 -0.02 0.69
C ALA A 214 -25.69 1.13 0.33
N ASP A 215 -26.03 1.95 -0.65
CA ASP A 215 -25.54 3.33 -0.73
C ASP A 215 -26.55 4.30 -0.07
N VAL A 216 -26.15 5.49 0.36
CA VAL A 216 -27.07 6.43 1.03
C VAL A 216 -26.89 7.90 0.65
N LEU A 217 -28.00 8.61 0.40
CA LEU A 217 -28.03 10.07 0.32
C LEU A 217 -28.67 10.64 1.59
N GLY A 218 -27.95 11.48 2.32
CA GLY A 218 -28.43 12.15 3.53
C GLY A 218 -28.50 13.66 3.36
N PHE A 219 -29.62 14.29 3.71
CA PHE A 219 -29.80 15.73 3.57
C PHE A 219 -30.65 16.36 4.68
N ASP A 220 -30.35 17.63 4.99
CA ASP A 220 -31.05 18.44 5.97
C ASP A 220 -31.64 19.71 5.36
N ALA A 221 -32.10 20.64 6.21
CA ALA A 221 -32.66 21.90 5.74
C ALA A 221 -31.67 22.77 4.95
N SER A 222 -30.38 22.75 5.29
CA SER A 222 -29.35 23.54 4.61
C SER A 222 -29.05 23.01 3.21
N TYR A 223 -29.10 21.69 3.02
CA TYR A 223 -28.92 21.06 1.72
C TYR A 223 -30.00 21.49 0.71
N LEU A 224 -31.25 21.65 1.17
CA LEU A 224 -32.35 22.11 0.31
C LEU A 224 -32.37 23.63 0.07
N GLU A 225 -31.47 24.40 0.68
CA GLU A 225 -31.28 25.82 0.34
C GLU A 225 -30.45 26.00 -0.94
N ASP A 226 -29.60 25.03 -1.27
CA ASP A 226 -28.87 24.98 -2.54
C ASP A 226 -29.77 24.48 -3.68
N GLU A 227 -29.80 25.19 -4.80
CA GLU A 227 -30.69 24.85 -5.92
C GLU A 227 -30.34 23.50 -6.56
N VAL A 228 -29.05 23.16 -6.67
CA VAL A 228 -28.59 21.91 -7.29
C VAL A 228 -28.95 20.74 -6.40
N GLY A 229 -28.59 20.80 -5.12
CA GLY A 229 -28.92 19.77 -4.13
C GLY A 229 -30.43 19.59 -3.95
N ALA A 230 -31.20 20.68 -3.95
CA ALA A 230 -32.66 20.61 -3.87
C ALA A 230 -33.28 19.90 -5.07
N ARG A 231 -32.73 20.08 -6.28
CA ARG A 231 -33.17 19.37 -7.48
C ARG A 231 -32.86 17.88 -7.39
N ASP A 232 -31.62 17.53 -7.11
CA ASP A 232 -31.17 16.13 -7.05
C ASP A 232 -31.95 15.32 -5.99
N ALA A 233 -32.27 15.91 -4.84
CA ALA A 233 -32.93 15.18 -3.75
C ALA A 233 -34.47 15.14 -3.82
N THR A 234 -35.11 16.11 -4.49
CA THR A 234 -36.56 16.33 -4.31
C THR A 234 -37.36 16.65 -5.58
N VAL A 235 -36.69 16.85 -6.71
CA VAL A 235 -37.34 17.17 -7.99
C VAL A 235 -37.34 15.94 -8.89
N ASP A 236 -38.44 15.76 -9.63
CA ASP A 236 -38.51 14.74 -10.67
C ASP A 236 -37.71 15.17 -11.91
N GLU A 237 -36.39 15.13 -11.78
CA GLU A 237 -35.39 15.45 -12.79
C GLU A 237 -34.13 14.64 -12.47
N VAL A 238 -33.54 13.97 -13.48
CA VAL A 238 -32.21 13.35 -13.31
C VAL A 238 -31.20 14.48 -13.43
N GLY A 239 -30.59 14.85 -12.31
CA GLY A 239 -29.56 15.87 -12.25
C GLY A 239 -28.15 15.27 -12.28
N ARG A 240 -27.15 16.15 -12.40
CA ARG A 240 -25.75 15.76 -12.58
C ARG A 240 -25.23 14.85 -11.47
N TYR A 241 -25.73 15.01 -10.25
CA TYR A 241 -25.30 14.26 -9.08
C TYR A 241 -26.38 13.29 -8.57
N SER A 242 -27.36 12.96 -9.42
CA SER A 242 -28.32 11.89 -9.13
C SER A 242 -27.62 10.54 -8.99
N TRP A 243 -28.24 9.63 -8.23
CA TRP A 243 -27.70 8.30 -8.02
C TRP A 243 -27.83 7.47 -9.31
N MET A 244 -26.73 6.90 -9.79
CA MET A 244 -26.64 6.21 -11.08
C MET A 244 -25.75 4.97 -11.02
N VAL A 245 -26.18 3.90 -11.71
CA VAL A 245 -25.43 2.64 -11.85
C VAL A 245 -25.54 2.09 -13.27
N GLY A 246 -24.41 1.66 -13.82
CA GLY A 246 -24.30 1.01 -15.11
C GLY A 246 -24.35 -0.51 -15.03
N ASP A 247 -24.28 -1.18 -16.17
CA ASP A 247 -24.27 -2.65 -16.28
C ASP A 247 -23.00 -3.23 -16.93
N GLY A 248 -21.90 -2.48 -16.86
CA GLY A 248 -20.59 -2.89 -17.37
C GLY A 248 -20.37 -2.59 -18.86
N PHE A 249 -19.41 -3.28 -19.47
CA PHE A 249 -19.10 -3.11 -20.90
C PHE A 249 -20.07 -3.89 -21.79
N GLN A 250 -20.67 -3.20 -22.76
CA GLN A 250 -21.50 -3.80 -23.80
C GLN A 250 -20.89 -3.63 -25.20
N GLU A 251 -21.13 -4.59 -26.09
CA GLU A 251 -20.76 -4.47 -27.51
C GLU A 251 -21.76 -3.59 -28.28
N PRO A 252 -21.31 -2.67 -29.17
CA PRO A 252 -22.19 -1.65 -29.78
C PRO A 252 -23.26 -2.11 -30.79
N SER A 253 -23.65 -3.39 -30.87
CA SER A 253 -24.52 -3.82 -31.99
C SER A 253 -25.27 -5.15 -31.85
N THR A 254 -25.78 -5.52 -30.68
CA THR A 254 -26.67 -6.70 -30.60
C THR A 254 -27.99 -6.35 -29.94
N GLU A 255 -29.11 -6.73 -30.55
CA GLU A 255 -30.49 -6.57 -30.01
C GLU A 255 -30.71 -7.24 -28.63
N THR A 256 -29.68 -7.87 -28.06
CA THR A 256 -29.68 -8.67 -26.83
C THR A 256 -29.08 -7.98 -25.59
N THR A 257 -28.60 -6.74 -25.68
CA THR A 257 -27.89 -6.07 -24.55
C THR A 257 -28.80 -5.34 -23.56
N TYR A 258 -30.03 -4.96 -23.93
CA TYR A 258 -30.93 -4.12 -23.11
C TYR A 258 -31.48 -4.75 -21.81
N TYR A 259 -31.11 -6.00 -21.50
CA TYR A 259 -31.78 -6.79 -20.47
C TYR A 259 -31.17 -6.63 -19.08
N THR A 260 -29.86 -6.40 -18.94
CA THR A 260 -29.20 -6.50 -17.63
C THR A 260 -29.68 -5.39 -16.68
N ALA A 261 -29.54 -4.11 -17.05
CA ALA A 261 -30.03 -2.99 -16.25
C ALA A 261 -31.56 -3.03 -16.01
N SER A 262 -32.32 -3.53 -16.99
CA SER A 262 -33.79 -3.65 -16.94
C SER A 262 -34.29 -4.80 -16.07
N ASN A 263 -33.48 -5.84 -15.87
CA ASN A 263 -33.85 -7.03 -15.09
C ASN A 263 -33.62 -6.85 -13.58
N ARG A 264 -32.84 -5.82 -13.19
CA ARG A 264 -32.55 -5.53 -11.78
C ARG A 264 -33.80 -5.07 -11.04
N THR A 265 -33.88 -5.39 -9.74
CA THR A 265 -34.82 -4.75 -8.80
C THR A 265 -34.09 -3.65 -8.06
N TYR A 266 -34.67 -2.45 -8.05
CA TYR A 266 -34.14 -1.31 -7.30
C TYR A 266 -35.01 -1.09 -6.07
N LEU A 267 -34.40 -1.07 -4.88
CA LEU A 267 -35.09 -0.77 -3.63
C LEU A 267 -34.54 0.52 -3.05
N VAL A 268 -35.45 1.45 -2.72
CA VAL A 268 -35.15 2.71 -2.07
C VAL A 268 -35.83 2.75 -0.72
N ALA A 269 -35.07 2.91 0.36
CA ALA A 269 -35.60 3.12 1.70
C ALA A 269 -35.42 4.58 2.12
N THR A 270 -36.53 5.31 2.20
CA THR A 270 -36.52 6.71 2.63
C THR A 270 -36.82 6.80 4.13
N VAL A 271 -35.84 7.25 4.90
CA VAL A 271 -35.94 7.47 6.34
C VAL A 271 -36.22 8.93 6.65
N PHE A 272 -37.35 9.18 7.29
CA PHE A 272 -37.78 10.48 7.78
C PHE A 272 -37.43 10.60 9.28
N GLY A 273 -36.30 11.24 9.58
CA GLY A 273 -35.80 11.40 10.94
C GLY A 273 -35.56 12.85 11.35
N TYR A 274 -34.90 13.00 12.50
CA TYR A 274 -34.58 14.28 13.10
C TYR A 274 -33.08 14.60 12.99
N SER A 275 -32.72 15.88 12.98
CA SER A 275 -31.34 16.38 12.85
C SER A 275 -30.52 16.29 14.13
N SER A 276 -29.19 16.39 14.00
CA SER A 276 -28.25 16.41 15.13
C SER A 276 -28.57 17.58 16.07
N GLY A 277 -28.62 17.30 17.38
CA GLY A 277 -29.02 18.27 18.40
C GLY A 277 -30.54 18.38 18.66
N TYR A 278 -31.39 17.72 17.87
CA TYR A 278 -32.83 17.61 18.17
C TYR A 278 -33.11 16.28 18.89
N LYS A 279 -33.77 16.31 20.04
CA LYS A 279 -34.18 15.10 20.78
C LYS A 279 -35.69 14.92 20.68
N SER A 280 -36.12 13.82 20.05
CA SER A 280 -37.53 13.45 19.94
C SER A 280 -37.79 12.10 20.61
N SER A 281 -38.95 11.95 21.26
CA SER A 281 -39.44 10.65 21.74
C SER A 281 -40.13 9.84 20.64
N VAL A 282 -40.34 10.43 19.46
CA VAL A 282 -40.91 9.77 18.28
C VAL A 282 -39.76 9.26 17.43
N GLN A 283 -39.75 7.95 17.15
CA GLN A 283 -38.72 7.32 16.32
C GLN A 283 -38.85 7.75 14.85
N PRO A 284 -37.73 7.79 14.10
CA PRO A 284 -37.75 7.96 12.65
C PRO A 284 -38.67 6.96 11.96
N ARG A 285 -39.19 7.34 10.79
CA ARG A 285 -40.11 6.51 10.01
C ARG A 285 -39.47 6.15 8.68
N VAL A 286 -39.56 4.87 8.29
CA VAL A 286 -39.00 4.35 7.04
C VAL A 286 -40.11 3.99 6.06
N GLU A 287 -40.03 4.50 4.84
CA GLU A 287 -40.87 4.13 3.70
C GLU A 287 -40.03 3.41 2.64
N LEU A 288 -40.53 2.26 2.16
CA LEU A 288 -39.84 1.46 1.15
C LEU A 288 -40.53 1.65 -0.20
N SER A 289 -39.73 1.85 -1.23
CA SER A 289 -40.14 1.96 -2.63
C SER A 289 -39.34 0.95 -3.45
N CYS A 290 -40.01 0.01 -4.12
CA CYS A 290 -39.35 -0.94 -5.00
C CYS A 290 -39.72 -0.65 -6.45
N LEU A 291 -38.73 -0.62 -7.35
CA LEU A 291 -38.92 -0.27 -8.74
C LEU A 291 -38.33 -1.35 -9.64
N ARG A 292 -39.06 -1.65 -10.71
CA ARG A 292 -38.62 -2.53 -11.79
C ARG A 292 -39.37 -2.17 -13.07
N PRO A 293 -38.67 -1.89 -14.17
CA PRO A 293 -39.35 -1.59 -15.42
C PRO A 293 -40.07 -2.83 -15.93
N LYS A 294 -41.15 -2.62 -16.69
CA LYS A 294 -41.95 -3.72 -17.24
C LYS A 294 -41.09 -4.66 -18.09
N TRP A 295 -41.08 -5.94 -17.75
CA TRP A 295 -40.34 -6.97 -18.47
C TRP A 295 -40.90 -7.19 -19.89
N ILE A 296 -39.99 -7.37 -20.84
CA ILE A 296 -40.29 -7.71 -22.24
C ILE A 296 -39.41 -8.89 -22.64
N ALA A 297 -39.99 -9.91 -23.27
CA ALA A 297 -39.25 -11.09 -23.69
C ALA A 297 -38.19 -10.75 -24.77
N PRO A 298 -37.04 -11.44 -24.77
CA PRO A 298 -36.07 -11.39 -25.86
C PRO A 298 -36.69 -11.73 -27.23
N PRO A 299 -36.24 -11.10 -28.33
CA PRO A 299 -36.60 -11.55 -29.68
C PRO A 299 -36.21 -13.02 -29.86
N ALA A 300 -37.11 -13.84 -30.39
CA ALA A 300 -36.80 -15.24 -30.68
C ALA A 300 -35.72 -15.34 -31.78
N GLU A 301 -34.63 -16.05 -31.50
CA GLU A 301 -33.58 -16.34 -32.48
C GLU A 301 -34.17 -17.00 -33.75
N PRO A 302 -33.70 -16.62 -34.96
CA PRO A 302 -34.09 -17.32 -36.18
C PRO A 302 -33.60 -18.77 -36.16
N ALA A 303 -34.51 -19.72 -36.36
CA ALA A 303 -34.18 -21.13 -36.46
C ALA A 303 -33.20 -21.40 -37.62
N GLU A 304 -32.00 -21.88 -37.32
CA GLU A 304 -31.06 -22.36 -38.33
C GLU A 304 -31.59 -23.63 -39.03
N PRO A 305 -31.29 -23.82 -40.34
CA PRO A 305 -31.85 -24.90 -41.12
C PRO A 305 -31.12 -26.23 -40.84
N THR A 306 -31.93 -27.20 -40.45
CA THR A 306 -31.64 -28.63 -40.34
C THR A 306 -30.87 -29.19 -41.54
N GLU A 307 -29.63 -29.68 -41.33
CA GLU A 307 -29.05 -30.74 -42.15
C GLU A 307 -28.71 -31.96 -41.29
N THR A 308 -29.19 -33.10 -41.79
CA THR A 308 -29.29 -34.39 -41.12
C THR A 308 -28.19 -35.30 -41.67
N THR A 309 -27.26 -35.82 -40.87
CA THR A 309 -26.63 -37.12 -41.16
C THR A 309 -26.01 -37.79 -39.92
N THR A 310 -26.78 -38.73 -39.37
CA THR A 310 -26.42 -40.10 -38.93
C THR A 310 -25.21 -40.38 -38.03
N SER A 311 -25.53 -40.95 -36.87
CA SER A 311 -24.68 -41.61 -35.87
C SER A 311 -23.97 -42.88 -36.35
N SER A 312 -22.72 -43.10 -35.88
CA SER A 312 -22.25 -44.44 -35.48
C SER A 312 -21.12 -44.38 -34.43
N SER A 313 -21.29 -45.24 -33.43
CA SER A 313 -20.33 -45.68 -32.41
C SER A 313 -19.12 -46.39 -33.02
N PHE A 314 -17.92 -46.28 -32.43
CA PHE A 314 -17.03 -47.42 -32.10
C PHE A 314 -15.81 -46.97 -31.27
N ALA A 315 -15.42 -47.83 -30.33
CA ALA A 315 -14.32 -47.70 -29.36
C ALA A 315 -12.92 -47.89 -30.00
N PRO A 316 -11.82 -47.70 -29.24
CA PRO A 316 -10.50 -47.35 -29.75
C PRO A 316 -9.69 -48.58 -30.19
N SER A 317 -8.66 -48.36 -31.01
CA SER A 317 -7.58 -49.31 -31.22
C SER A 317 -6.25 -48.59 -31.41
N PHE A 318 -5.27 -49.12 -30.68
CA PHE A 318 -3.86 -48.76 -30.65
C PHE A 318 -3.19 -48.88 -32.02
N THR A 319 -2.17 -48.05 -32.25
CA THR A 319 -0.90 -48.51 -32.84
C THR A 319 0.28 -47.69 -32.36
N SER A 320 1.25 -48.44 -31.84
CA SER A 320 2.61 -48.07 -31.47
C SER A 320 3.47 -47.71 -32.68
N THR A 321 4.36 -46.72 -32.51
CA THR A 321 5.59 -46.66 -33.31
C THR A 321 6.77 -46.35 -32.40
N SER A 322 7.60 -47.36 -32.20
CA SER A 322 8.94 -47.28 -31.62
C SER A 322 9.93 -46.72 -32.64
N SER A 323 10.89 -45.90 -32.21
CA SER A 323 12.27 -45.97 -32.71
C SER A 323 13.23 -45.13 -31.87
N GLY A 324 14.40 -45.73 -31.55
CA GLY A 324 15.67 -45.01 -31.60
C GLY A 324 16.37 -44.68 -30.30
N SER A 325 17.04 -45.67 -29.70
CA SER A 325 18.09 -45.49 -28.68
C SER A 325 19.25 -44.63 -29.15
N ALA A 326 19.83 -43.84 -28.24
CA ALA A 326 21.28 -43.62 -28.20
C ALA A 326 21.74 -43.29 -26.76
N SER A 327 22.47 -44.24 -26.17
CA SER A 327 23.28 -44.08 -24.96
C SER A 327 24.39 -43.05 -25.15
N SER A 328 24.70 -42.29 -24.10
CA SER A 328 26.09 -42.17 -23.66
C SER A 328 26.17 -41.90 -22.15
N LYS A 329 26.84 -42.82 -21.44
CA LYS A 329 27.37 -42.62 -20.09
C LYS A 329 28.71 -41.90 -20.24
N THR A 330 29.01 -40.93 -19.37
CA THR A 330 30.35 -40.85 -18.78
C THR A 330 30.32 -40.17 -17.41
N THR A 331 30.90 -40.88 -16.46
CA THR A 331 31.35 -40.54 -15.10
C THR A 331 32.21 -39.28 -15.07
N SER A 332 32.29 -38.50 -13.99
CA SER A 332 33.09 -38.86 -12.80
C SER A 332 33.03 -37.78 -11.72
N ALA A 333 33.15 -38.24 -10.48
CA ALA A 333 33.19 -37.46 -9.25
C ALA A 333 34.58 -36.82 -8.99
N ALA A 334 34.59 -35.74 -8.21
CA ALA A 334 35.71 -35.39 -7.34
C ALA A 334 35.21 -34.59 -6.13
N SER A 335 35.35 -35.18 -4.95
CA SER A 335 35.20 -34.53 -3.64
C SER A 335 36.52 -33.88 -3.24
N SER A 336 36.50 -32.72 -2.59
CA SER A 336 37.51 -32.39 -1.58
C SER A 336 37.01 -31.32 -0.60
N SER A 337 37.02 -31.73 0.67
CA SER A 337 36.96 -30.93 1.88
C SER A 337 38.15 -29.98 2.01
N MET A 338 38.00 -28.85 2.72
CA MET A 338 38.80 -28.57 3.93
C MET A 338 38.38 -27.26 4.62
N SER A 339 38.54 -27.29 5.94
CA SER A 339 38.15 -26.32 6.94
C SER A 339 39.38 -25.80 7.72
N SER A 340 39.22 -24.59 8.27
CA SER A 340 39.74 -24.08 9.57
C SER A 340 41.23 -23.78 9.84
N GLY A 341 41.47 -22.64 10.52
CA GLY A 341 42.66 -22.30 11.34
C GLY A 341 43.17 -20.86 11.14
N SER A 342 42.71 -19.83 11.85
CA SER A 342 43.08 -19.31 13.20
C SER A 342 44.52 -18.79 13.45
N SER A 343 44.60 -17.47 13.71
CA SER A 343 45.37 -16.73 14.75
C SER A 343 46.90 -16.44 14.70
N THR A 344 47.21 -15.21 15.19
CA THR A 344 48.41 -14.68 15.93
C THR A 344 49.58 -13.91 15.25
N ALA A 345 49.54 -12.57 15.43
CA ALA A 345 50.44 -11.65 16.20
C ALA A 345 51.92 -11.28 15.81
N MET A 346 52.22 -9.96 16.03
CA MET A 346 53.51 -9.24 16.25
C MET A 346 54.48 -9.03 15.05
N SER A 347 55.31 -7.98 14.89
CA SER A 347 55.62 -6.69 15.55
C SER A 347 56.66 -5.93 14.67
N SER A 348 56.68 -4.57 14.73
CA SER A 348 57.82 -3.62 14.53
C SER A 348 58.72 -3.71 13.26
N THR A 349 59.22 -2.64 12.60
CA THR A 349 60.03 -1.52 13.12
C THR A 349 60.42 -0.55 11.97
N THR A 350 60.40 0.76 12.24
CA THR A 350 61.32 1.86 11.80
C THR A 350 61.61 2.23 10.33
N ALA A 351 61.51 3.56 10.12
CA ALA A 351 61.97 4.43 9.01
C ALA A 351 63.54 4.51 8.91
N PRO A 352 64.20 5.32 8.03
CA PRO A 352 63.94 6.74 7.78
C PRO A 352 64.18 7.32 6.36
N ALA A 353 63.83 8.61 6.29
CA ALA A 353 63.90 9.60 5.23
C ALA A 353 65.20 9.73 4.41
N SER A 354 65.07 10.39 3.24
CA SER A 354 66.10 11.29 2.71
C SER A 354 65.48 12.39 1.85
N SER A 355 65.70 13.62 2.32
CA SER A 355 65.54 14.93 1.69
C SER A 355 66.57 15.17 0.59
N LEU A 356 66.25 16.01 -0.41
CA LEU A 356 67.08 17.18 -0.80
C LEU A 356 66.40 18.04 -1.87
N SER A 357 66.47 19.35 -1.63
CA SER A 357 66.04 20.48 -2.45
C SER A 357 67.13 20.90 -3.46
N LEU A 358 66.77 21.73 -4.46
CA LEU A 358 67.51 22.92 -5.01
C LEU A 358 66.91 23.29 -6.39
N THR A 359 66.10 24.36 -6.49
CA THR A 359 66.43 25.73 -6.97
C THR A 359 66.67 25.93 -8.47
N LEU A 360 65.67 26.55 -9.12
CA LEU A 360 65.69 27.75 -9.97
C LEU A 360 66.94 28.04 -10.84
N SER A 361 66.73 28.21 -12.16
CA SER A 361 66.94 29.49 -12.85
C SER A 361 66.53 29.48 -14.33
N LYS A 362 66.13 30.68 -14.73
CA LYS A 362 65.45 31.17 -15.93
C LYS A 362 66.46 31.55 -17.02
N THR A 363 66.10 31.39 -18.29
CA THR A 363 66.72 32.16 -19.38
C THR A 363 65.68 32.55 -20.43
N THR A 364 65.73 33.82 -20.79
CA THR A 364 64.80 34.60 -21.60
C THR A 364 65.42 34.89 -22.96
N THR A 365 64.63 34.96 -24.02
CA THR A 365 64.99 35.67 -25.26
C THR A 365 63.82 36.54 -25.73
N THR A 366 64.01 37.85 -25.58
CA THR A 366 63.31 39.01 -26.18
C THR A 366 63.59 39.09 -27.69
N SER A 367 62.66 39.50 -28.56
CA SER A 367 62.26 40.88 -28.92
C SER A 367 61.39 40.72 -30.20
N THR A 368 60.32 41.45 -30.50
CA THR A 368 60.30 42.90 -30.77
C THR A 368 58.83 43.32 -30.96
N ALA A 369 58.40 44.34 -30.24
CA ALA A 369 57.14 45.04 -30.49
C ALA A 369 57.34 46.17 -31.50
N PRO A 370 56.36 46.44 -32.38
CA PRO A 370 56.07 47.79 -32.84
C PRO A 370 55.02 48.42 -31.92
N ALA A 371 55.26 49.68 -31.54
CA ALA A 371 54.37 50.47 -30.70
C ALA A 371 53.16 51.03 -31.48
N LEU A 372 51.98 50.80 -30.89
CA LEU A 372 50.68 51.50 -30.89
C LEU A 372 50.21 52.26 -32.15
N PRO A 373 48.91 52.07 -32.48
CA PRO A 373 47.95 52.99 -31.89
C PRO A 373 47.12 52.30 -30.82
N SER A 374 46.92 53.02 -29.73
CA SER A 374 45.91 52.77 -28.73
C SER A 374 44.53 52.78 -29.39
N SER A 375 44.01 51.60 -29.67
CA SER A 375 42.57 51.31 -29.59
C SER A 375 42.44 49.85 -29.23
N THR A 376 42.29 49.53 -27.94
CA THR A 376 41.64 48.28 -27.57
C THR A 376 40.27 48.33 -28.23
N THR A 377 40.11 47.60 -29.33
CA THR A 377 38.82 47.49 -29.99
C THR A 377 38.00 46.57 -29.12
N HIS A 378 37.19 47.18 -28.28
CA HIS A 378 36.33 46.48 -27.35
C HIS A 378 35.13 45.93 -28.13
N CYS A 379 34.79 44.66 -27.95
CA CYS A 379 33.59 44.12 -28.53
C CYS A 379 32.39 44.86 -27.94
N THR A 380 31.51 45.34 -28.81
CA THR A 380 30.27 46.05 -28.46
C THR A 380 29.08 45.47 -29.24
N GLY A 381 29.10 44.15 -29.42
CA GLY A 381 28.05 43.39 -30.08
C GLY A 381 28.59 42.07 -30.63
N GLY A 382 27.92 40.96 -30.34
CA GLY A 382 28.33 39.63 -30.76
C GLY A 382 27.15 38.69 -30.99
N THR A 383 27.40 37.61 -31.72
CA THR A 383 26.41 36.57 -32.03
C THR A 383 26.99 35.20 -31.68
N THR A 384 26.19 34.13 -31.71
CA THR A 384 26.72 32.77 -31.54
C THR A 384 27.66 32.38 -32.66
N ALA A 385 28.71 31.63 -32.33
CA ALA A 385 29.61 31.02 -33.32
C ALA A 385 28.88 29.97 -34.17
N GLU A 386 29.37 29.73 -35.38
CA GLU A 386 28.77 28.78 -36.31
C GLU A 386 28.79 27.35 -35.73
N GLY A 387 27.63 26.67 -35.71
CA GLY A 387 27.47 25.35 -35.09
C GLY A 387 27.13 25.36 -33.59
N ILE A 388 27.12 26.53 -32.95
CA ILE A 388 26.63 26.71 -31.57
C ILE A 388 25.15 27.06 -31.59
N SER A 389 24.38 26.40 -30.74
CA SER A 389 22.93 26.55 -30.64
C SER A 389 22.52 28.01 -30.39
N GLY A 390 21.45 28.47 -31.05
CA GLY A 390 20.95 29.85 -30.97
C GLY A 390 20.50 30.31 -29.57
N ASN A 391 20.42 29.36 -28.62
CA ASN A 391 20.10 29.54 -27.20
C ASN A 391 21.09 30.48 -26.49
N LEU A 392 22.31 30.64 -27.02
CA LEU A 392 23.33 31.51 -26.46
C LEU A 392 23.35 32.90 -27.12
N LEU A 393 22.46 33.18 -28.08
CA LEU A 393 22.44 34.44 -28.83
C LEU A 393 22.22 35.65 -27.93
N GLY A 394 21.34 35.54 -26.94
CA GLY A 394 21.10 36.59 -25.95
C GLY A 394 22.33 36.85 -25.08
N LEU A 395 22.99 35.79 -24.60
CA LEU A 395 24.20 35.87 -23.80
C LEU A 395 25.39 36.43 -24.60
N CYS A 396 25.55 36.00 -25.85
CA CYS A 396 26.56 36.52 -26.76
C CYS A 396 26.29 37.97 -27.13
N SER A 397 25.04 38.34 -27.43
CA SER A 397 24.69 39.74 -27.72
C SER A 397 25.00 40.64 -26.54
N TYR A 398 24.60 40.24 -25.33
CA TYR A 398 24.80 41.02 -24.12
C TYR A 398 26.26 41.06 -23.64
N SER A 399 26.94 39.92 -23.53
CA SER A 399 28.31 39.88 -22.98
C SER A 399 29.31 40.53 -23.93
N CYS A 400 29.10 40.35 -25.23
CA CYS A 400 29.90 41.01 -26.26
C CYS A 400 29.55 42.50 -26.40
N ASP A 401 28.47 43.03 -25.81
CA ASP A 401 28.21 44.49 -25.78
C ASP A 401 29.11 45.23 -24.77
N PHE A 402 29.65 44.52 -23.79
CA PHE A 402 30.50 45.05 -22.70
C PHE A 402 31.92 44.48 -22.72
N ASP A 403 32.42 44.07 -23.89
CA ASP A 403 33.78 43.53 -24.09
C ASP A 403 34.13 42.24 -23.33
N HIS A 404 33.12 41.43 -22.99
CA HIS A 404 33.29 40.12 -22.36
C HIS A 404 32.78 39.01 -23.28
N CYS A 405 33.13 39.09 -24.56
CA CYS A 405 32.72 38.13 -25.57
C CYS A 405 33.41 36.78 -25.33
N LEU A 406 32.64 35.71 -25.13
CA LEU A 406 33.19 34.39 -24.83
C LEU A 406 33.66 33.71 -26.12
N ASP A 407 34.96 33.75 -26.40
CA ASP A 407 35.55 33.35 -27.69
C ASP A 407 35.23 31.92 -28.17
N SER A 408 34.85 31.01 -27.26
CA SER A 408 34.53 29.62 -27.58
C SER A 408 33.10 29.39 -28.05
N ALA A 409 32.19 30.34 -27.81
CA ALA A 409 30.77 30.21 -28.10
C ALA A 409 30.17 31.43 -28.85
N CYS A 410 30.85 32.57 -28.80
CA CYS A 410 30.40 33.84 -29.35
C CYS A 410 31.42 34.41 -30.35
N VAL A 411 30.92 35.09 -31.37
CA VAL A 411 31.71 35.83 -32.36
C VAL A 411 31.38 37.30 -32.23
N CYS A 412 32.41 38.12 -32.07
CA CYS A 412 32.26 39.57 -32.07
C CYS A 412 31.83 40.07 -33.46
N THR A 413 30.72 40.78 -33.53
CA THR A 413 30.15 41.31 -34.78
C THR A 413 30.26 42.82 -34.89
N ARG A 414 30.50 43.51 -33.77
CA ARG A 414 30.71 44.97 -33.69
C ARG A 414 31.75 45.30 -32.64
N SER A 415 32.64 46.23 -32.94
CA SER A 415 33.69 46.65 -32.01
C SER A 415 33.92 48.15 -32.05
N ALA A 416 34.21 48.75 -30.89
CA ALA A 416 34.40 50.19 -30.71
C ALA A 416 35.73 50.51 -30.00
N ALA A 417 36.20 51.75 -30.15
CA ALA A 417 37.48 52.20 -29.58
C ALA A 417 37.45 52.48 -28.06
N VAL A 418 36.25 52.43 -27.43
CA VAL A 418 36.05 52.69 -26.00
C VAL A 418 35.04 51.65 -25.47
N ALA A 419 35.37 50.96 -24.38
CA ALA A 419 34.48 50.00 -23.73
C ALA A 419 33.23 50.70 -23.19
N VAL A 420 32.06 50.11 -23.38
CA VAL A 420 30.84 50.52 -22.68
C VAL A 420 31.00 50.14 -21.21
N PRO A 421 31.00 51.08 -20.25
CA PRO A 421 31.14 50.74 -18.85
C PRO A 421 29.95 49.89 -18.39
N PRO A 422 30.17 48.81 -17.61
CA PRO A 422 29.07 48.02 -17.08
C PRO A 422 28.18 48.90 -16.20
N PRO A 423 26.85 48.81 -16.31
CA PRO A 423 25.96 49.64 -15.52
C PRO A 423 26.17 49.40 -14.02
N ALA A 424 26.24 50.50 -13.26
CA ALA A 424 26.35 50.45 -11.80
C ALA A 424 25.22 49.59 -11.22
N GLN A 425 25.58 48.71 -10.26
CA GLN A 425 24.70 47.75 -9.57
C GLN A 425 23.23 48.19 -9.58
N LEU A 426 22.43 47.53 -10.43
CA LEU A 426 20.99 47.73 -10.50
C LEU A 426 20.39 47.18 -9.21
N ALA A 427 20.10 48.09 -8.27
CA ALA A 427 19.18 47.81 -7.19
C ALA A 427 17.83 47.42 -7.79
N GLY A 428 17.38 46.19 -7.53
CA GLY A 428 16.03 45.72 -7.85
C GLY A 428 15.86 44.97 -9.18
N LYS A 429 16.86 44.24 -9.69
CA LYS A 429 16.62 43.19 -10.70
C LYS A 429 17.24 41.86 -10.28
N HIS A 430 16.35 40.89 -10.06
CA HIS A 430 16.61 39.51 -9.67
C HIS A 430 16.86 38.63 -10.92
N GLY A 431 17.49 37.46 -10.75
CA GLY A 431 17.79 36.53 -11.85
C GLY A 431 16.54 35.88 -12.45
N CYS A 432 16.59 35.48 -13.72
CA CYS A 432 15.45 34.94 -14.48
C CYS A 432 15.72 33.50 -15.00
N PRO A 433 14.68 32.65 -15.14
CA PRO A 433 14.74 31.36 -15.84
C PRO A 433 15.05 31.51 -17.34
N ALA A 434 15.47 30.42 -17.98
CA ALA A 434 15.80 30.37 -19.42
C ALA A 434 14.57 30.58 -20.34
N ASP A 435 14.80 31.17 -21.52
CA ASP A 435 13.78 31.65 -22.47
C ASP A 435 12.92 30.55 -23.13
N ASN A 436 13.21 29.26 -22.89
CA ASN A 436 12.41 28.14 -23.39
C ASN A 436 11.27 27.70 -22.46
N GLN A 437 11.16 28.34 -21.29
CA GLN A 437 10.01 28.19 -20.40
C GLN A 437 8.96 29.25 -20.78
N SER A 438 7.79 28.81 -21.27
CA SER A 438 6.71 29.72 -21.61
C SER A 438 6.28 30.54 -20.38
N PRO A 439 5.97 31.86 -20.52
CA PRO A 439 5.40 32.69 -19.44
C PRO A 439 4.07 32.15 -18.88
N THR A 440 3.49 31.14 -19.52
CA THR A 440 2.27 30.44 -19.14
C THR A 440 2.52 29.13 -18.39
N ASN A 441 3.78 28.73 -18.19
CA ASN A 441 4.13 27.54 -17.42
C ASN A 441 4.11 27.87 -15.92
N SER A 442 3.44 27.04 -15.12
CA SER A 442 3.32 27.20 -13.66
C SER A 442 4.68 27.28 -12.97
N ASP A 443 5.69 26.62 -13.55
CA ASP A 443 7.02 26.51 -12.96
C ASP A 443 7.87 27.78 -13.16
N TYR A 444 7.55 28.62 -14.15
CA TYR A 444 8.30 29.84 -14.47
C TYR A 444 8.26 30.87 -13.33
N ALA A 445 7.08 31.06 -12.71
CA ALA A 445 6.91 31.96 -11.57
C ALA A 445 7.63 31.41 -10.31
N TYR A 446 7.55 30.10 -10.09
CA TYR A 446 8.16 29.43 -8.94
C TYR A 446 9.69 29.57 -8.90
N TYR A 447 10.39 29.41 -10.04
CA TYR A 447 11.85 29.52 -10.09
C TYR A 447 12.39 30.97 -10.00
N VAL A 448 11.64 31.96 -10.51
CA VAL A 448 11.95 33.39 -10.33
C VAL A 448 11.86 33.76 -8.85
N ASP A 449 10.75 33.38 -8.21
CA ASP A 449 10.46 33.72 -6.81
C ASP A 449 11.45 33.06 -5.85
N LEU A 450 11.91 31.83 -6.13
CA LEU A 450 12.83 31.09 -5.26
C LEU A 450 14.25 31.69 -5.25
N CYS A 451 14.77 32.11 -6.40
CA CYS A 451 16.10 32.75 -6.48
C CYS A 451 16.10 34.16 -5.84
N GLU A 452 15.01 34.90 -6.03
CA GLU A 452 14.75 36.19 -5.40
C GLU A 452 14.58 36.07 -3.88
N PHE A 453 13.87 35.04 -3.43
CA PHE A 453 13.62 34.73 -2.02
C PHE A 453 14.89 34.36 -1.25
N ILE A 454 15.71 33.41 -1.75
CA ILE A 454 16.92 32.93 -1.05
C ILE A 454 17.97 34.06 -0.86
N CYS A 455 18.03 35.00 -1.81
CA CYS A 455 18.94 36.14 -1.76
C CYS A 455 18.34 37.38 -1.07
N SER A 456 17.08 37.33 -0.62
CA SER A 456 16.40 38.45 0.02
C SER A 456 17.02 38.81 1.37
N ARG A 457 16.93 40.09 1.74
CA ARG A 457 17.43 40.59 3.02
C ARG A 457 16.68 39.96 4.20
N GLU A 458 15.43 39.59 3.98
CA GLU A 458 14.48 39.01 4.92
C GLU A 458 14.85 37.57 5.24
N VAL A 459 15.11 36.73 4.23
CA VAL A 459 15.60 35.35 4.41
C VAL A 459 17.00 35.35 5.05
N VAL A 460 17.89 36.25 4.63
CA VAL A 460 19.22 36.41 5.26
C VAL A 460 19.12 36.82 6.74
N LYS A 461 18.10 37.59 7.13
CA LYS A 461 17.82 37.91 8.54
C LYS A 461 17.19 36.72 9.29
N LEU A 462 16.31 35.96 8.64
CA LEU A 462 15.65 34.79 9.21
C LEU A 462 16.68 33.69 9.53
N CYS A 463 17.58 33.39 8.60
CA CYS A 463 18.70 32.46 8.80
C CYS A 463 19.69 32.89 9.91
N LYS A 464 19.59 34.13 10.42
CA LYS A 464 20.43 34.65 11.53
C LYS A 464 19.69 34.71 12.86
N LYS A 465 18.37 34.53 12.88
CA LYS A 465 17.49 34.80 14.03
C LYS A 465 16.93 33.55 14.72
N LEU A 466 16.88 32.42 14.05
CA LEU A 466 16.31 31.19 14.61
C LEU A 466 17.39 30.32 15.26
N PRO A 467 17.07 29.61 16.35
CA PRO A 467 17.92 28.55 16.90
C PRO A 467 17.99 27.32 15.96
N ASP A 468 17.06 27.17 15.02
CA ASP A 468 17.07 26.11 14.01
C ASP A 468 17.92 26.48 12.80
N SER A 469 19.00 25.74 12.64
CA SER A 469 20.08 25.96 11.68
C SER A 469 19.80 25.39 10.28
N ASN A 470 18.66 24.70 10.10
CA ASN A 470 18.26 24.01 8.86
C ASN A 470 18.17 24.98 7.66
N PHE A 471 17.51 26.14 7.84
CA PHE A 471 17.40 27.14 6.78
C PHE A 471 18.75 27.75 6.37
N ALA A 472 19.69 27.86 7.31
CA ALA A 472 21.04 28.34 7.01
C ALA A 472 21.83 27.30 6.20
N ARG A 473 21.69 26.01 6.53
CA ARG A 473 22.31 24.90 5.77
C ARG A 473 21.77 24.80 4.36
N ALA A 474 20.45 24.71 4.18
CA ALA A 474 19.82 24.63 2.87
C ALA A 474 20.23 25.80 1.95
N ARG A 475 20.24 27.03 2.48
CA ARG A 475 20.74 28.20 1.75
C ARG A 475 22.22 28.08 1.39
N ASN A 476 23.07 27.65 2.32
CA ASN A 476 24.50 27.51 2.08
C ASN A 476 24.81 26.41 1.05
N ALA A 477 24.05 25.31 1.05
CA ALA A 477 24.13 24.26 0.04
C ALA A 477 23.89 24.83 -1.36
N ARG A 478 22.78 25.57 -1.55
CA ARG A 478 22.43 26.20 -2.83
C ARG A 478 23.47 27.20 -3.32
N LEU A 479 24.06 27.98 -2.42
CA LEU A 479 25.17 28.88 -2.77
C LEU A 479 26.38 28.09 -3.28
N ILE A 480 26.77 27.01 -2.59
CA ILE A 480 27.91 26.17 -2.98
C ILE A 480 27.66 25.52 -4.35
N MET A 481 26.47 24.96 -4.58
CA MET A 481 26.04 24.43 -5.89
C MET A 481 26.15 25.50 -7.00
N SER A 482 25.81 26.75 -6.67
CA SER A 482 25.93 27.90 -7.57
C SER A 482 27.36 28.46 -7.68
N ASN A 483 28.38 27.70 -7.27
CA ASN A 483 29.80 28.09 -7.27
C ASN A 483 30.14 29.30 -6.37
N GLN A 484 29.37 29.52 -5.30
CA GLN A 484 29.61 30.59 -4.33
C GLN A 484 29.84 30.00 -2.94
N ILE A 485 31.00 30.27 -2.33
CA ILE A 485 31.33 29.75 -0.99
C ILE A 485 30.90 30.75 0.09
N PRO A 486 29.82 30.47 0.86
CA PRO A 486 29.36 31.36 1.93
C PRO A 486 30.31 31.35 3.13
N LYS A 487 30.13 32.34 4.01
CA LYS A 487 30.78 32.34 5.34
C LYS A 487 29.95 31.51 6.32
N MET A 488 30.47 30.36 6.73
CA MET A 488 29.85 29.41 7.64
C MET A 488 30.65 29.41 8.95
N ALA A 489 30.22 30.21 9.93
CA ALA A 489 30.99 30.45 11.14
C ALA A 489 30.83 29.37 12.21
N THR A 490 29.72 28.63 12.18
CA THR A 490 29.39 27.53 13.09
C THR A 490 29.26 26.24 12.29
N ASP A 491 29.47 25.11 12.96
CA ASP A 491 29.30 23.79 12.34
C ASP A 491 27.84 23.58 11.91
N ASP A 492 26.88 24.04 12.70
CA ASP A 492 25.45 23.97 12.39
C ASP A 492 25.06 24.67 11.08
N ALA A 493 25.86 25.61 10.59
CA ALA A 493 25.60 26.33 9.34
C ALA A 493 26.15 25.59 8.11
N LYS A 494 26.93 24.52 8.28
CA LYS A 494 27.56 23.79 7.18
C LYS A 494 26.58 22.74 6.64
N PRO A 495 26.25 22.77 5.34
CA PRO A 495 25.37 21.77 4.77
C PRO A 495 26.06 20.41 4.70
N TYR A 496 25.31 19.34 4.96
CA TYR A 496 25.80 17.98 4.79
C TYR A 496 25.79 17.57 3.30
N CYS A 497 24.70 17.85 2.58
CA CYS A 497 24.62 17.70 1.12
C CYS A 497 24.68 19.06 0.40
N PHE A 498 25.55 19.18 -0.61
CA PHE A 498 25.68 20.38 -1.45
C PHE A 498 26.00 20.07 -2.92
N TRP A 499 25.72 18.83 -3.35
CA TRP A 499 25.99 18.33 -4.70
C TRP A 499 24.73 17.79 -5.40
N HIS A 500 23.57 17.99 -4.80
CA HIS A 500 22.27 17.65 -5.35
C HIS A 500 21.30 18.84 -5.21
N PRO A 501 20.51 19.18 -6.24
CA PRO A 501 20.41 18.51 -7.54
C PRO A 501 21.61 18.77 -8.48
N ASP A 502 22.36 19.85 -8.20
CA ASP A 502 23.48 20.31 -9.04
C ASP A 502 24.83 20.16 -8.34
N VAL A 503 25.86 19.83 -9.11
CA VAL A 503 27.20 19.59 -8.58
C VAL A 503 28.06 20.86 -8.73
N PRO A 504 28.73 21.35 -7.67
CA PRO A 504 29.65 22.48 -7.78
C PRO A 504 30.84 22.16 -8.69
N SER A 505 31.45 23.19 -9.30
CA SER A 505 32.67 23.01 -10.10
C SER A 505 33.85 22.53 -9.25
N GLU A 506 34.78 21.80 -9.88
CA GLU A 506 36.00 21.31 -9.24
C GLU A 506 36.80 22.42 -8.53
N ASN A 507 36.87 23.62 -9.11
CA ASN A 507 37.57 24.76 -8.50
C ASN A 507 36.86 25.26 -7.23
N THR A 508 35.52 25.30 -7.22
CA THR A 508 34.74 25.65 -6.03
C THR A 508 34.99 24.62 -4.92
N LEU A 509 34.97 23.33 -5.25
CA LEU A 509 35.23 22.25 -4.29
C LEU A 509 36.64 22.33 -3.70
N ARG A 510 37.66 22.61 -4.52
CA ARG A 510 39.05 22.82 -4.05
C ARG A 510 39.16 24.01 -3.10
N GLN A 511 38.47 25.11 -3.40
CA GLN A 511 38.42 26.28 -2.51
C GLN A 511 37.63 26.01 -1.22
N LEU A 512 36.55 25.20 -1.31
CA LEU A 512 35.73 24.82 -0.17
C LEU A 512 36.54 23.99 0.83
N ALA A 513 37.20 22.92 0.35
CA ALA A 513 38.08 22.09 1.18
C ALA A 513 39.25 22.88 1.79
N LYS A 514 39.79 23.88 1.07
CA LYS A 514 40.83 24.75 1.61
C LYS A 514 40.32 25.69 2.71
N ARG A 515 39.09 26.18 2.59
CA ARG A 515 38.50 27.14 3.53
C ARG A 515 37.90 26.47 4.77
N TYR A 516 37.34 25.28 4.58
CA TYR A 516 36.66 24.46 5.59
C TYR A 516 37.20 23.02 5.50
N PRO A 517 38.42 22.75 6.01
CA PRO A 517 39.07 21.43 5.91
C PRO A 517 38.25 20.28 6.50
N GLU A 518 37.43 20.55 7.50
CA GLU A 518 36.50 19.61 8.12
C GLU A 518 35.43 19.07 7.15
N MET A 519 35.15 19.78 6.05
CA MET A 519 34.21 19.34 5.02
C MET A 519 34.87 18.49 3.93
N ALA A 520 36.16 18.14 4.06
CA ALA A 520 36.91 17.44 3.01
C ALA A 520 36.28 16.10 2.59
N TYR A 521 35.69 15.35 3.52
CA TYR A 521 34.97 14.10 3.17
C TYR A 521 33.70 14.35 2.36
N LEU A 522 32.94 15.39 2.69
CA LEU A 522 31.76 15.80 1.92
C LEU A 522 32.17 16.30 0.52
N VAL A 523 33.31 17.00 0.42
CA VAL A 523 33.91 17.36 -0.88
C VAL A 523 34.33 16.11 -1.65
N GLY A 524 34.89 15.11 -0.98
CA GLY A 524 35.23 13.82 -1.58
C GLY A 524 34.01 13.08 -2.12
N ARG A 525 32.88 13.12 -1.41
CA ARG A 525 31.60 12.57 -1.89
C ARG A 525 31.06 13.36 -3.09
N ALA A 526 31.14 14.69 -3.07
CA ALA A 526 30.81 15.51 -4.24
C ALA A 526 31.71 15.16 -5.45
N CYS A 527 33.00 14.89 -5.24
CA CYS A 527 33.90 14.41 -6.30
C CYS A 527 33.46 13.06 -6.87
N ALA A 528 32.99 12.13 -6.03
CA ALA A 528 32.45 10.84 -6.46
C ALA A 528 31.20 11.01 -7.35
N VAL A 529 30.28 11.93 -7.03
CA VAL A 529 29.14 12.27 -7.90
C VAL A 529 29.59 12.97 -9.19
N ALA A 530 30.59 13.85 -9.08
CA ALA A 530 31.05 14.69 -10.18
C ALA A 530 31.91 13.95 -11.20
N GLY A 531 32.63 12.92 -10.78
CA GLY A 531 33.72 12.29 -11.51
C GLY A 531 35.05 13.06 -11.42
N TYR A 532 35.26 13.85 -10.38
CA TYR A 532 36.47 14.67 -10.19
C TYR A 532 37.60 13.88 -9.51
N GLU A 533 38.11 12.87 -10.20
CA GLU A 533 39.18 11.96 -9.74
C GLU A 533 40.42 12.71 -9.24
N GLY A 534 40.91 13.70 -10.02
CA GLY A 534 42.12 14.46 -9.67
C GLY A 534 41.99 15.16 -8.32
N LEU A 535 40.88 15.88 -8.11
CA LEU A 535 40.60 16.54 -6.83
C LEU A 535 40.41 15.53 -5.70
N TYR A 536 39.75 14.40 -5.94
CA TYR A 536 39.60 13.36 -4.92
C TYR A 536 40.96 12.88 -4.37
N HIS A 537 41.94 12.66 -5.26
CA HIS A 537 43.30 12.29 -4.85
C HIS A 537 44.03 13.43 -4.11
N GLU A 538 43.82 14.69 -4.48
CA GLU A 538 44.39 15.85 -3.77
C GLU A 538 43.93 15.90 -2.30
N LEU A 539 42.69 15.49 -2.00
CA LEU A 539 42.12 15.52 -0.65
C LEU A 539 42.76 14.51 0.31
N SER A 540 43.42 13.46 -0.21
CA SER A 540 44.12 12.44 0.58
C SER A 540 43.26 11.82 1.69
N LEU A 541 42.00 11.47 1.35
CA LEU A 541 41.03 10.90 2.29
C LEU A 541 41.31 9.42 2.57
N LEU A 542 40.85 8.94 3.74
CA LEU A 542 40.76 7.50 3.98
C LEU A 542 39.78 6.85 2.99
N PRO A 543 39.97 5.57 2.60
CA PRO A 543 39.04 4.84 1.75
C PRO A 543 37.68 4.70 2.42
N GLU A 544 36.73 5.54 2.02
CA GLU A 544 35.46 5.76 2.70
C GLU A 544 34.33 5.04 1.96
N VAL A 545 33.50 4.29 2.70
CA VAL A 545 32.49 3.39 2.11
C VAL A 545 31.34 4.12 1.44
N SER A 546 30.86 5.23 1.98
CA SER A 546 29.77 6.02 1.38
C SER A 546 30.22 6.74 0.11
N ILE A 547 31.47 7.23 0.06
CA ILE A 547 32.06 7.75 -1.18
C ILE A 547 32.16 6.64 -2.23
N ALA A 548 32.52 5.41 -1.83
CA ALA A 548 32.55 4.28 -2.75
C ALA A 548 31.15 3.92 -3.28
N GLU A 549 30.13 3.87 -2.41
CA GLU A 549 28.74 3.61 -2.84
C GLU A 549 28.25 4.68 -3.82
N GLU A 550 28.49 5.96 -3.54
CA GLU A 550 28.16 7.08 -4.42
C GLU A 550 28.91 7.04 -5.75
N ALA A 551 30.21 6.71 -5.71
CA ALA A 551 31.05 6.59 -6.91
C ALA A 551 30.61 5.44 -7.81
N ARG A 552 30.13 4.33 -7.22
CA ARG A 552 29.62 3.17 -7.95
C ARG A 552 28.29 3.45 -8.65
N GLU A 553 27.45 4.31 -8.07
CA GLU A 553 26.16 4.71 -8.65
C GLU A 553 26.33 5.59 -9.90
N SER A 554 27.45 6.30 -10.03
CA SER A 554 27.68 7.21 -11.14
C SER A 554 28.32 6.52 -12.36
N ASP A 555 27.72 6.73 -13.53
CA ASP A 555 28.25 6.24 -14.83
C ASP A 555 29.49 6.99 -15.34
N LYS A 556 30.00 7.97 -14.59
CA LYS A 556 31.13 8.80 -15.04
C LYS A 556 32.45 8.04 -14.92
N PRO A 557 33.36 8.14 -15.92
CA PRO A 557 34.66 7.46 -15.87
C PRO A 557 35.49 7.80 -14.61
N GLY A 558 35.50 9.07 -14.20
CA GLY A 558 36.23 9.48 -13.00
C GLY A 558 35.62 8.94 -11.70
N SER A 559 34.29 8.77 -11.64
CA SER A 559 33.61 8.15 -10.50
C SER A 559 33.98 6.68 -10.39
N LYS A 560 33.95 5.96 -11.51
CA LYS A 560 34.44 4.57 -11.57
C LYS A 560 35.90 4.44 -11.11
N ALA A 561 36.77 5.37 -11.51
CA ALA A 561 38.16 5.39 -11.06
C ALA A 561 38.29 5.59 -9.54
N ILE A 562 37.50 6.50 -8.96
CA ILE A 562 37.43 6.70 -7.50
C ILE A 562 36.96 5.42 -6.80
N PHE A 563 35.88 4.80 -7.28
CA PHE A 563 35.37 3.54 -6.74
C PHE A 563 36.44 2.44 -6.75
N GLU A 564 37.06 2.20 -7.90
CA GLU A 564 38.11 1.19 -8.02
C GLU A 564 39.31 1.51 -7.12
N TYR A 565 39.68 2.79 -6.96
CA TYR A 565 40.77 3.19 -6.08
C TYR A 565 40.47 2.86 -4.61
N ILE A 566 39.25 3.16 -4.14
CA ILE A 566 38.81 2.84 -2.77
C ILE A 566 38.77 1.32 -2.58
N MET A 567 38.18 0.59 -3.52
CA MET A 567 38.01 -0.87 -3.44
C MET A 567 39.31 -1.66 -3.59
N LYS A 568 40.38 -1.05 -4.12
CA LYS A 568 41.74 -1.62 -4.14
C LYS A 568 42.47 -1.49 -2.79
N GLN A 569 41.96 -0.68 -1.87
CA GLN A 569 42.58 -0.54 -0.55
C GLN A 569 42.34 -1.79 0.31
N PRO A 570 43.28 -2.14 1.21
CA PRO A 570 43.16 -3.35 2.03
C PRO A 570 42.04 -3.26 3.08
N VAL A 571 41.59 -2.04 3.40
CA VAL A 571 40.55 -1.80 4.39
C VAL A 571 39.80 -0.51 4.06
N CYS A 572 38.49 -0.48 4.33
CA CYS A 572 37.66 0.70 4.19
C CYS A 572 37.16 1.20 5.56
N TYR A 573 36.71 2.45 5.60
CA TYR A 573 36.29 3.17 6.79
C TYR A 573 34.87 3.70 6.62
N ALA A 574 34.09 3.72 7.70
CA ALA A 574 32.83 4.46 7.77
C ALA A 574 33.10 5.79 8.48
N VAL A 575 33.30 6.83 7.67
CA VAL A 575 33.57 8.20 8.15
C VAL A 575 32.29 9.02 8.08
N LEU A 576 31.51 8.84 7.02
CA LEU A 576 30.22 9.50 6.83
C LEU A 576 29.10 8.65 7.46
N ASP A 577 28.09 9.32 8.01
CA ASP A 577 26.88 8.70 8.54
C ASP A 577 25.68 9.54 8.12
N ASP A 578 24.91 9.01 7.16
CA ASP A 578 23.79 9.71 6.54
C ASP A 578 22.53 9.73 7.41
N TYR A 579 22.40 8.77 8.35
CA TYR A 579 21.29 8.77 9.32
C TYR A 579 21.40 9.93 10.30
N THR A 580 22.63 10.26 10.69
CA THR A 580 22.91 11.33 11.66
C THR A 580 23.44 12.61 11.02
N ARG A 581 23.74 12.61 9.71
CA ARG A 581 24.39 13.69 8.96
C ARG A 581 25.71 14.10 9.60
N SER A 582 26.52 13.12 10.01
CA SER A 582 27.76 13.36 10.76
C SER A 582 29.02 12.90 10.01
N VAL A 583 30.17 13.51 10.38
CA VAL A 583 31.49 13.22 9.79
C VAL A 583 32.49 12.82 10.89
N ASN A 584 32.71 11.52 11.06
CA ASN A 584 33.46 10.91 12.15
C ASN A 584 34.92 10.61 11.78
N HIS A 585 35.66 11.62 11.32
CA HIS A 585 37.03 11.42 10.79
C HIS A 585 38.12 11.17 11.86
N GLN A 586 37.84 11.45 13.14
CA GLN A 586 38.82 11.31 14.23
C GLN A 586 38.97 9.85 14.70
N ASN A 587 37.86 9.11 14.72
CA ASN A 587 37.83 7.71 15.13
C ASN A 587 36.82 6.92 14.27
N PRO A 588 37.07 6.80 12.95
CA PRO A 588 36.14 6.14 12.04
C PRO A 588 36.11 4.63 12.28
N ARG A 589 34.93 4.01 12.09
CA ARG A 589 34.77 2.56 12.22
C ARG A 589 35.52 1.84 11.11
N CYS A 590 36.25 0.78 11.46
CA CYS A 590 37.10 0.02 10.57
C CYS A 590 37.32 -1.42 11.11
N PRO A 591 37.25 -2.48 10.28
CA PRO A 591 36.90 -2.46 8.87
C PRO A 591 35.42 -2.11 8.67
N ALA A 592 35.15 -1.30 7.66
CA ALA A 592 33.80 -1.00 7.19
C ALA A 592 33.58 -1.60 5.80
N PHE A 593 32.32 -1.88 5.47
CA PHE A 593 31.91 -2.43 4.20
C PHE A 593 30.71 -1.67 3.66
N MET A 594 30.55 -1.71 2.33
CA MET A 594 29.36 -1.17 1.67
C MET A 594 28.16 -2.00 2.09
N ASN A 595 27.11 -1.35 2.56
CA ASN A 595 25.98 -1.98 3.21
C ASN A 595 24.63 -1.31 2.86
N GLY A 596 24.61 -0.38 1.89
CA GLY A 596 23.38 0.33 1.51
C GLY A 596 22.87 1.27 2.59
N ASP A 597 23.80 1.85 3.36
CA ASP A 597 23.56 2.84 4.42
C ASP A 597 23.85 4.27 3.93
N THR A 598 24.00 4.45 2.62
CA THR A 598 24.33 5.73 1.97
C THR A 598 23.15 6.22 1.13
N ALA A 599 22.79 7.50 1.29
CA ALA A 599 21.82 8.19 0.45
C ALA A 599 22.46 8.55 -0.90
N VAL A 600 22.52 7.58 -1.82
CA VAL A 600 23.06 7.80 -3.17
C VAL A 600 22.12 8.65 -4.02
N ARG A 601 22.62 9.26 -5.10
CA ARG A 601 21.85 10.16 -5.98
C ARG A 601 20.43 9.71 -6.31
N SER A 602 20.20 8.45 -6.67
CA SER A 602 18.87 7.92 -7.01
C SER A 602 17.87 7.98 -5.85
N THR A 603 18.34 7.90 -4.61
CA THR A 603 17.49 8.09 -3.41
C THR A 603 17.11 9.56 -3.18
N LEU A 604 17.94 10.50 -3.64
CA LEU A 604 17.71 11.95 -3.51
C LEU A 604 16.81 12.52 -4.60
N ASP A 605 16.67 11.83 -5.74
CA ASP A 605 15.78 12.23 -6.83
C ASP A 605 14.29 11.88 -6.54
N VAL A 606 14.03 11.17 -5.43
CA VAL A 606 12.69 10.94 -4.90
C VAL A 606 12.15 12.25 -4.34
N THR A 607 10.96 12.66 -4.78
CA THR A 607 10.30 13.87 -4.29
C THR A 607 8.84 13.60 -3.97
N VAL A 608 8.32 14.32 -2.98
CA VAL A 608 6.93 14.26 -2.49
C VAL A 608 6.33 15.66 -2.62
N ASN A 609 5.16 15.78 -3.24
CA ASN A 609 4.50 17.08 -3.35
C ASN A 609 3.99 17.56 -1.97
N PRO A 610 3.76 18.87 -1.76
CA PRO A 610 3.42 19.41 -0.44
C PRO A 610 2.07 18.92 0.12
N GLU A 611 1.11 18.59 -0.73
CA GLU A 611 -0.20 18.07 -0.31
C GLU A 611 -0.09 16.61 0.15
N ASP A 612 0.68 15.78 -0.58
CA ASP A 612 1.00 14.40 -0.21
C ASP A 612 1.83 14.36 1.09
N HIS A 613 2.82 15.27 1.22
CA HIS A 613 3.60 15.43 2.45
C HIS A 613 2.71 15.80 3.64
N ARG A 614 1.75 16.71 3.44
CA ARG A 614 0.81 17.12 4.48
C ARG A 614 -0.13 15.99 4.87
N TYR A 615 -0.64 15.24 3.89
CA TYR A 615 -1.45 14.03 4.11
C TYR A 615 -0.66 12.99 4.91
N ARG A 616 0.61 12.74 4.55
CA ARG A 616 1.53 11.85 5.27
C ARG A 616 1.72 12.24 6.74
N THR A 617 1.91 13.53 7.02
CA THR A 617 2.10 14.00 8.40
C THR A 617 0.83 13.96 9.27
N ILE A 618 -0.35 13.91 8.67
CA ILE A 618 -1.63 14.00 9.38
C ILE A 618 -2.30 12.62 9.51
N ASN A 619 -2.19 11.76 8.48
CA ASN A 619 -2.95 10.51 8.37
C ASN A 619 -2.09 9.24 8.47
N TYR A 620 -0.76 9.35 8.32
CA TYR A 620 0.15 8.21 8.46
C TYR A 620 1.04 8.40 9.68
N ASN A 621 1.44 7.29 10.30
CA ASN A 621 2.41 7.36 11.38
C ASN A 621 3.76 7.85 10.81
N PRO A 622 4.25 9.04 11.18
CA PRO A 622 5.52 9.58 10.69
C PRO A 622 6.74 8.70 11.06
N TYR A 623 6.57 7.65 11.87
CA TYR A 623 7.62 6.69 12.22
C TYR A 623 7.98 5.66 11.14
N TYR A 624 7.03 5.24 10.28
CA TYR A 624 7.26 4.11 9.36
C TYR A 624 7.47 4.51 7.90
N ASP A 625 7.09 5.75 7.56
CA ASP A 625 7.01 6.16 6.17
C ASP A 625 8.14 7.15 5.79
N SER A 626 8.81 7.82 6.73
CA SER A 626 9.88 8.77 6.38
C SER A 626 11.01 8.13 5.55
N CYS A 627 11.45 8.80 4.46
CA CYS A 627 12.68 8.45 3.74
C CYS A 627 13.79 8.13 4.76
N PRO A 628 14.51 7.00 4.64
CA PRO A 628 15.52 6.63 5.64
C PRO A 628 16.63 7.67 5.77
N PHE A 629 16.75 8.58 4.79
CA PHE A 629 17.73 9.64 4.74
C PHE A 629 17.05 10.98 4.42
N ASP A 630 17.49 12.07 5.05
CA ASP A 630 17.19 13.46 4.64
C ASP A 630 18.48 14.28 4.69
N ILE A 631 19.42 13.90 3.84
CA ILE A 631 20.74 14.54 3.79
C ILE A 631 20.71 15.90 3.08
N ALA A 632 19.68 16.15 2.27
CA ALA A 632 19.42 17.45 1.62
C ALA A 632 18.73 18.44 2.58
N GLU A 633 18.10 17.93 3.64
CA GLU A 633 17.43 18.72 4.68
C GLU A 633 16.26 19.54 4.14
N ASP A 634 15.55 18.95 3.17
CA ASP A 634 14.42 19.53 2.46
C ASP A 634 13.16 18.63 2.52
N ASP A 635 13.19 17.58 3.34
CA ASP A 635 12.11 16.60 3.52
C ASP A 635 11.67 15.95 2.19
N HIS A 636 12.52 16.00 1.14
CA HIS A 636 12.21 15.56 -0.22
C HIS A 636 11.01 16.31 -0.83
N ILE A 637 10.69 17.52 -0.35
CA ILE A 637 9.55 18.28 -0.85
C ILE A 637 9.84 18.79 -2.27
N GLY A 638 9.06 18.32 -3.24
CA GLY A 638 9.14 18.71 -4.65
C GLY A 638 7.84 19.30 -5.20
N LEU A 639 7.86 19.75 -6.46
CA LEU A 639 6.65 20.26 -7.14
C LEU A 639 5.64 19.16 -7.47
N VAL A 640 6.14 17.94 -7.70
CA VAL A 640 5.37 16.76 -8.05
C VAL A 640 5.90 15.59 -7.23
N THR A 641 5.06 14.60 -6.97
CA THR A 641 5.53 13.34 -6.38
C THR A 641 6.15 12.51 -7.48
N THR A 642 7.47 12.33 -7.47
CA THR A 642 8.16 11.56 -8.53
C THR A 642 8.05 10.06 -8.31
N HIS A 643 7.95 9.63 -7.05
CA HIS A 643 7.71 8.23 -6.70
C HIS A 643 6.88 8.14 -5.41
N ILE A 644 5.77 7.42 -5.47
CA ILE A 644 5.29 6.69 -4.30
C ILE A 644 6.36 5.60 -4.08
N TYR A 645 6.82 5.41 -2.84
CA TYR A 645 7.86 4.43 -2.50
C TYR A 645 7.60 3.02 -3.04
N ALA A 646 6.35 2.71 -3.43
CA ALA A 646 5.87 1.52 -4.12
C ALA A 646 6.74 0.96 -5.27
N GLY A 647 7.59 1.77 -5.93
CA GLY A 647 8.51 1.29 -6.98
C GLY A 647 9.90 0.84 -6.50
N GLN A 648 10.32 1.25 -5.30
CA GLN A 648 11.62 0.91 -4.70
C GLN A 648 11.55 -0.34 -3.81
N ASP A 649 10.34 -0.81 -3.51
CA ASP A 649 10.04 -1.97 -2.69
C ASP A 649 10.24 -3.30 -3.41
N THR A 650 10.38 -3.26 -4.74
CA THR A 650 10.62 -4.46 -5.55
C THR A 650 12.10 -4.80 -5.57
N LEU A 651 12.46 -5.98 -5.05
CA LEU A 651 13.80 -6.53 -5.13
C LEU A 651 14.14 -6.90 -6.59
N PRO A 652 15.17 -6.29 -7.20
CA PRO A 652 15.53 -6.60 -8.58
C PRO A 652 15.94 -8.08 -8.73
N PRO A 653 15.61 -8.76 -9.85
CA PRO A 653 15.89 -10.19 -10.04
C PRO A 653 17.34 -10.59 -9.78
N GLN A 654 18.30 -9.74 -10.18
CA GLN A 654 19.73 -9.97 -9.98
C GLN A 654 20.18 -9.96 -8.50
N HIS A 655 19.34 -9.43 -7.60
CA HIS A 655 19.64 -9.36 -6.17
C HIS A 655 18.86 -10.39 -5.34
N VAL A 656 18.01 -11.21 -5.96
CA VAL A 656 17.20 -12.21 -5.26
C VAL A 656 18.08 -13.26 -4.56
N GLU A 657 19.22 -13.61 -5.15
CA GLU A 657 20.18 -14.53 -4.52
C GLU A 657 20.68 -14.06 -3.15
N LEU A 658 20.63 -12.74 -2.89
CA LEU A 658 21.04 -12.17 -1.61
C LEU A 658 20.11 -12.59 -0.48
N LEU A 659 18.84 -12.98 -0.75
CA LEU A 659 17.91 -13.42 0.29
C LEU A 659 18.37 -14.72 0.97
N TYR A 660 18.87 -15.68 0.20
CA TYR A 660 19.20 -17.04 0.69
C TYR A 660 20.69 -17.38 0.67
N SER A 661 21.53 -16.59 0.01
CA SER A 661 22.99 -16.77 0.03
C SER A 661 23.64 -15.96 1.16
N PRO A 662 24.84 -16.36 1.66
CA PRO A 662 25.62 -15.51 2.56
C PRO A 662 25.83 -14.12 1.97
N LEU A 663 25.51 -13.08 2.74
CA LEU A 663 25.65 -11.70 2.27
C LEU A 663 27.13 -11.40 1.95
N PRO A 664 27.46 -10.92 0.73
CA PRO A 664 28.82 -10.55 0.38
C PRO A 664 29.32 -9.45 1.32
N LEU A 665 30.62 -9.34 1.61
CA LEU A 665 31.13 -8.31 2.53
C LEU A 665 30.67 -6.91 2.10
N HIS A 666 30.87 -6.58 0.83
CA HIS A 666 30.35 -5.36 0.21
C HIS A 666 29.05 -5.67 -0.52
N LEU A 667 27.93 -5.10 -0.07
CA LEU A 667 26.66 -5.18 -0.78
C LEU A 667 26.73 -4.38 -2.09
N PRO A 668 26.00 -4.81 -3.14
CA PRO A 668 25.75 -3.97 -4.32
C PRO A 668 25.01 -2.68 -3.95
N THR A 669 25.01 -1.68 -4.84
CA THR A 669 24.20 -0.47 -4.60
C THR A 669 22.75 -0.87 -4.86
N MET A 670 21.94 -0.87 -3.80
CA MET A 670 20.54 -1.23 -3.85
C MET A 670 19.80 -0.68 -2.64
N MET A 671 18.47 -0.55 -2.77
CA MET A 671 17.58 -0.43 -1.63
C MET A 671 17.48 -1.78 -0.93
N LYS A 672 17.99 -1.87 0.30
CA LYS A 672 18.12 -3.14 1.05
C LYS A 672 16.90 -3.49 1.90
N ASP A 673 15.82 -2.73 1.81
CA ASP A 673 14.59 -2.89 2.61
C ASP A 673 14.05 -4.33 2.49
N PRO A 674 13.94 -4.93 1.29
CA PRO A 674 13.55 -6.35 1.16
C PRO A 674 14.42 -7.32 1.97
N LEU A 675 15.74 -7.06 2.05
CA LEU A 675 16.66 -7.89 2.81
C LEU A 675 16.46 -7.71 4.32
N ILE A 676 16.12 -6.49 4.77
CA ILE A 676 15.82 -6.19 6.19
C ILE A 676 14.55 -6.94 6.61
N ILE A 677 13.47 -6.82 5.83
CA ILE A 677 12.18 -7.44 6.15
C ILE A 677 12.31 -8.96 6.16
N MET A 678 12.93 -9.57 5.16
CA MET A 678 13.09 -11.03 5.14
C MET A 678 13.93 -11.52 6.33
N ALA A 679 15.02 -10.82 6.68
CA ALA A 679 15.84 -11.19 7.83
C ALA A 679 15.06 -11.08 9.16
N ALA A 680 14.19 -10.07 9.29
CA ALA A 680 13.29 -9.93 10.43
C ALA A 680 12.24 -11.06 10.47
N TYR A 681 11.58 -11.33 9.34
CA TYR A 681 10.52 -12.34 9.18
C TYR A 681 10.99 -13.77 9.50
N GLU A 682 12.23 -14.12 9.12
CA GLU A 682 12.87 -15.39 9.48
C GLU A 682 13.37 -15.44 10.94
N GLY A 683 13.48 -14.29 11.61
CA GLY A 683 14.19 -14.15 12.88
C GLY A 683 15.69 -14.42 12.75
N ASN A 684 16.29 -14.09 11.61
CA ASN A 684 17.71 -14.29 11.34
C ASN A 684 18.54 -13.16 11.96
N LEU A 685 18.96 -13.35 13.21
CA LEU A 685 19.62 -12.31 14.01
C LEU A 685 20.87 -11.72 13.35
N ASP A 686 21.77 -12.55 12.81
CA ASP A 686 23.03 -12.08 12.23
C ASP A 686 22.80 -11.23 10.98
N ARG A 687 21.86 -11.65 10.12
CA ARG A 687 21.48 -10.87 8.92
C ARG A 687 20.74 -9.59 9.32
N TYR A 688 19.81 -9.69 10.26
CA TYR A 688 19.03 -8.54 10.72
C TYR A 688 19.92 -7.48 11.35
N LEU A 689 20.84 -7.85 12.25
CA LEU A 689 21.79 -6.91 12.86
C LEU A 689 22.71 -6.22 11.84
N ARG A 690 23.08 -6.94 10.78
CA ARG A 690 23.89 -6.39 9.71
C ARG A 690 23.12 -5.40 8.83
N LEU A 691 21.85 -5.67 8.57
CA LEU A 691 21.06 -4.95 7.57
C LEU A 691 20.20 -3.82 8.16
N ARG A 692 19.69 -3.99 9.38
CA ARG A 692 18.71 -3.09 10.01
C ARG A 692 19.19 -1.64 10.07
N ARG A 693 18.24 -0.73 9.97
CA ARG A 693 18.47 0.71 10.10
C ARG A 693 18.21 1.18 11.54
N PRO A 694 18.60 2.41 11.90
CA PRO A 694 18.28 2.98 13.21
C PRO A 694 16.78 3.09 13.47
N ARG A 695 15.98 3.32 12.42
CA ARG A 695 14.52 3.30 12.44
C ARG A 695 14.01 2.12 11.62
N MET A 696 12.92 1.52 12.08
CA MET A 696 12.26 0.43 11.35
C MET A 696 11.73 0.94 10.00
N VAL A 697 11.87 0.13 8.97
CA VAL A 697 11.30 0.39 7.64
C VAL A 697 9.86 -0.14 7.58
N MET A 698 9.11 0.22 6.54
CA MET A 698 7.73 -0.23 6.34
C MET A 698 7.61 -1.76 6.42
N GLY A 699 6.66 -2.26 7.20
CA GLY A 699 6.41 -3.71 7.39
C GLY A 699 7.43 -4.43 8.28
N GLU A 700 8.50 -3.75 8.74
CA GLU A 700 9.55 -4.36 9.57
C GLU A 700 9.00 -4.78 10.93
N HIS A 701 8.09 -4.00 11.52
CA HIS A 701 7.48 -4.31 12.80
C HIS A 701 6.74 -5.66 12.77
N GLY A 702 5.81 -5.84 11.81
CA GLY A 702 5.08 -7.10 11.64
C GLY A 702 6.02 -8.29 11.36
N ALA A 703 7.07 -8.08 10.55
CA ALA A 703 8.09 -9.09 10.28
C ALA A 703 8.89 -9.47 11.54
N VAL A 704 9.27 -8.48 12.37
CA VAL A 704 9.97 -8.70 13.65
C VAL A 704 9.14 -9.55 14.59
N LEU A 705 7.85 -9.25 14.75
CA LEU A 705 6.96 -10.03 15.62
C LEU A 705 6.91 -11.49 15.18
N ARG A 706 6.65 -11.76 13.90
CA ARG A 706 6.67 -13.11 13.34
C ARG A 706 8.02 -13.80 13.57
N GLY A 707 9.12 -13.11 13.33
CA GLY A 707 10.47 -13.62 13.60
C GLY A 707 10.72 -14.00 15.07
N ILE A 708 10.21 -13.20 16.02
CA ILE A 708 10.30 -13.47 17.46
C ILE A 708 9.52 -14.75 17.83
N TYR A 709 8.30 -14.90 17.31
CA TYR A 709 7.49 -16.10 17.53
C TYR A 709 8.21 -17.38 17.03
N HIS A 710 8.98 -17.28 15.94
CA HIS A 710 9.62 -18.43 15.30
C HIS A 710 11.05 -18.71 15.79
N ASN A 711 11.80 -17.71 16.29
CA ASN A 711 13.21 -17.85 16.64
C ASN A 711 13.53 -17.38 18.08
N THR A 712 13.99 -18.32 18.93
CA THR A 712 14.31 -18.04 20.35
C THR A 712 15.51 -17.11 20.53
N THR A 713 16.54 -17.22 19.67
CA THR A 713 17.74 -16.37 19.78
C THR A 713 17.38 -14.92 19.43
N PHE A 714 16.56 -14.74 18.40
CA PHE A 714 16.03 -13.44 18.01
C PHE A 714 15.15 -12.84 19.11
N ALA A 715 14.22 -13.63 19.66
CA ALA A 715 13.40 -13.23 20.81
C ALA A 715 14.26 -12.82 22.02
N LYS A 716 15.32 -13.57 22.30
CA LYS A 716 16.22 -13.25 23.42
C LYS A 716 16.93 -11.92 23.20
N TRP A 717 17.42 -11.65 21.99
CA TRP A 717 18.05 -10.38 21.67
C TRP A 717 17.08 -9.20 21.79
N TRP A 718 15.84 -9.35 21.30
CA TRP A 718 14.80 -8.33 21.44
C TRP A 718 14.42 -8.05 22.88
N SER A 719 14.40 -9.07 23.75
CA SER A 719 14.13 -8.89 25.19
C SER A 719 15.17 -8.04 25.93
N LEU A 720 16.33 -7.78 25.31
CA LEU A 720 17.41 -6.96 25.87
C LEU A 720 17.41 -5.53 25.33
N GLN A 721 16.57 -5.20 24.35
CA GLN A 721 16.51 -3.86 23.78
C GLN A 721 15.81 -2.89 24.74
N PRO A 722 16.12 -1.57 24.67
CA PRO A 722 15.40 -0.56 25.42
C PRO A 722 13.90 -0.57 25.09
N ARG A 723 13.07 -0.30 26.10
CA ARG A 723 11.60 -0.20 25.96
C ARG A 723 11.18 1.21 25.60
N ASP A 724 11.85 1.77 24.60
CA ASP A 724 11.63 3.14 24.17
C ASP A 724 10.90 3.10 22.81
N GLY A 725 9.62 3.50 22.78
CA GLY A 725 8.83 3.58 21.54
C GLY A 725 7.38 3.09 21.66
N GLU A 726 6.55 3.54 20.72
CA GLU A 726 5.09 3.34 20.67
C GLU A 726 4.66 1.87 20.45
N SER A 727 5.54 1.02 19.91
CA SER A 727 5.28 -0.42 19.66
C SER A 727 6.06 -1.38 20.58
N SER A 728 6.60 -0.88 21.69
CA SER A 728 7.42 -1.69 22.60
C SER A 728 6.62 -2.79 23.33
N GLY A 729 5.31 -2.60 23.50
CA GLY A 729 4.40 -3.56 24.12
C GLY A 729 4.27 -4.86 23.33
N ASP A 730 3.92 -4.76 22.05
CA ASP A 730 3.76 -5.91 21.13
C ASP A 730 5.02 -6.78 21.06
N ILE A 731 6.19 -6.14 20.95
CA ILE A 731 7.48 -6.85 20.94
C ILE A 731 7.68 -7.58 22.26
N ARG A 732 7.38 -6.95 23.40
CA ARG A 732 7.48 -7.59 24.71
C ARG A 732 6.52 -8.79 24.79
N ALA A 733 5.26 -8.63 24.39
CA ALA A 733 4.28 -9.72 24.34
C ALA A 733 4.80 -10.90 23.50
N ALA A 734 5.28 -10.65 22.28
CA ALA A 734 5.84 -11.69 21.41
C ALA A 734 7.04 -12.40 22.06
N THR A 735 7.95 -11.67 22.72
CA THR A 735 9.10 -12.30 23.42
C THR A 735 8.65 -13.17 24.60
N LEU A 736 7.67 -12.71 25.40
CA LEU A 736 7.11 -13.49 26.50
C LEU A 736 6.40 -14.74 25.99
N ALA A 737 5.61 -14.61 24.91
CA ALA A 737 4.98 -15.75 24.24
C ALA A 737 6.02 -16.80 23.85
N ARG A 738 7.10 -16.37 23.17
CA ARG A 738 8.17 -17.27 22.74
C ARG A 738 8.85 -17.96 23.92
N PHE A 739 9.10 -17.26 25.03
CA PHE A 739 9.70 -17.86 26.23
C PHE A 739 8.78 -18.90 26.87
N ILE A 740 7.48 -18.62 26.96
CA ILE A 740 6.48 -19.59 27.44
C ILE A 740 6.47 -20.85 26.56
N MET A 741 6.51 -20.69 25.23
CA MET A 741 6.56 -21.81 24.27
C MET A 741 7.79 -22.71 24.42
N VAL A 742 8.92 -22.17 24.88
CA VAL A 742 10.12 -22.95 25.20
C VAL A 742 10.19 -23.36 26.67
N ASN A 743 9.07 -23.30 27.39
CA ASN A 743 8.90 -23.71 28.79
C ASN A 743 9.61 -22.83 29.82
N ASP A 744 9.98 -21.60 29.47
CA ASP A 744 10.54 -20.65 30.42
C ASP A 744 9.49 -19.65 30.90
N LEU A 745 9.29 -19.63 32.22
CA LEU A 745 8.43 -18.66 32.90
C LEU A 745 9.26 -17.66 33.73
N SER A 746 10.59 -17.61 33.58
CA SER A 746 11.44 -16.73 34.39
C SER A 746 11.15 -15.24 34.15
N HIS A 747 10.61 -14.91 32.99
CA HIS A 747 10.28 -13.56 32.54
C HIS A 747 8.82 -13.15 32.81
N ILE A 748 8.02 -14.01 33.47
CA ILE A 748 6.64 -13.68 33.86
C ILE A 748 6.47 -13.86 35.36
N THR A 749 6.15 -12.76 36.05
CA THR A 749 5.90 -12.75 37.49
C THR A 749 4.40 -12.68 37.78
N GLU A 750 4.00 -12.68 39.05
CA GLU A 750 2.59 -12.57 39.44
C GLU A 750 1.97 -11.22 39.06
N THR A 751 2.79 -10.17 38.90
CA THR A 751 2.33 -8.78 38.72
C THR A 751 2.97 -8.07 37.52
N ASP A 752 3.82 -8.75 36.75
CA ASP A 752 4.52 -8.17 35.59
C ASP A 752 4.45 -9.13 34.40
N PRO A 753 3.92 -8.69 33.24
CA PRO A 753 3.27 -7.38 33.01
C PRO A 753 1.99 -7.18 33.84
N ASP A 754 1.69 -5.95 34.24
CA ASP A 754 0.46 -5.63 34.98
C ASP A 754 -0.77 -5.77 34.05
N PRO A 755 -1.81 -6.51 34.45
CA PRO A 755 -2.95 -6.76 33.58
C PRO A 755 -3.76 -5.52 33.24
N GLU A 756 -3.78 -4.48 34.07
CA GLU A 756 -4.54 -3.26 33.79
C GLU A 756 -3.67 -2.18 33.13
N ALA A 757 -2.43 -2.02 33.60
CA ALA A 757 -1.54 -0.95 33.12
C ALA A 757 -0.73 -1.35 31.86
N ASP A 758 -0.40 -2.64 31.70
CA ASP A 758 0.49 -3.15 30.65
C ASP A 758 -0.22 -4.26 29.84
N PHE A 759 -1.50 -4.05 29.52
CA PHE A 759 -2.32 -5.08 28.88
C PHE A 759 -1.83 -5.48 27.48
N ASP A 760 -1.23 -4.54 26.76
CA ASP A 760 -0.54 -4.67 25.47
C ASP A 760 0.80 -5.40 25.57
N GLU A 761 1.22 -5.81 26.77
CA GLU A 761 2.42 -6.63 26.95
C GLU A 761 2.10 -8.10 27.24
N ILE A 762 0.81 -8.43 27.43
CA ILE A 762 0.37 -9.79 27.81
C ILE A 762 0.13 -10.64 26.55
N PRO A 763 0.87 -11.74 26.34
CA PRO A 763 0.80 -12.48 25.09
C PRO A 763 -0.55 -13.16 24.88
N GLY A 764 -1.16 -12.97 23.70
CA GLY A 764 -2.41 -13.60 23.30
C GLY A 764 -2.24 -15.05 22.79
N MET A 765 -1.19 -15.33 22.02
CA MET A 765 -0.91 -16.65 21.44
C MET A 765 0.33 -17.28 22.08
N ILE A 766 0.16 -18.26 22.95
CA ILE A 766 1.30 -18.89 23.69
C ILE A 766 1.63 -20.32 23.22
N TRP A 767 1.15 -20.74 22.05
CA TRP A 767 1.20 -22.15 21.61
C TRP A 767 1.60 -22.40 20.15
N TRP A 768 1.99 -21.37 19.39
CA TRP A 768 2.41 -21.51 17.99
C TRP A 768 3.70 -20.71 17.72
N PRO A 769 4.71 -21.29 17.06
CA PRO A 769 4.73 -22.60 16.38
C PRO A 769 5.04 -23.78 17.30
N LEU A 770 5.28 -23.54 18.59
CA LEU A 770 5.63 -24.56 19.56
C LEU A 770 4.61 -24.57 20.71
N VAL A 771 4.08 -25.75 21.04
CA VAL A 771 3.15 -25.91 22.16
C VAL A 771 3.94 -26.12 23.46
N PRO A 772 3.74 -25.29 24.52
CA PRO A 772 4.39 -25.49 25.81
C PRO A 772 4.01 -26.82 26.46
N ALA A 773 4.88 -27.34 27.31
CA ALA A 773 4.59 -28.50 28.15
C ALA A 773 3.43 -28.22 29.10
N LYS A 774 2.66 -29.28 29.39
CA LYS A 774 1.51 -29.25 30.30
C LYS A 774 1.89 -28.72 31.69
N GLU A 775 3.07 -29.05 32.20
CA GLU A 775 3.55 -28.61 33.51
C GLU A 775 3.81 -27.10 33.54
N THR A 776 4.38 -26.56 32.46
CA THR A 776 4.57 -25.12 32.26
C THR A 776 3.24 -24.39 32.26
N LEU A 777 2.28 -24.88 31.49
CA LEU A 777 0.93 -24.32 31.42
C LEU A 777 0.20 -24.34 32.77
N ALA A 778 0.34 -25.44 33.52
CA ALA A 778 -0.22 -25.54 34.87
C ALA A 778 0.44 -24.55 35.85
N ALA A 779 1.76 -24.37 35.76
CA ALA A 779 2.49 -23.38 36.56
C ALA A 779 2.10 -21.94 36.18
N LEU A 780 1.93 -21.66 34.89
CA LEU A 780 1.50 -20.37 34.38
C LEU A 780 0.09 -20.03 34.87
N ALA A 781 -0.89 -20.92 34.71
CA ALA A 781 -2.26 -20.68 35.20
C ALA A 781 -2.35 -20.48 36.72
N LYS A 782 -1.43 -21.06 37.48
CA LYS A 782 -1.33 -20.83 38.93
C LYS A 782 -0.73 -19.46 39.25
N ARG A 783 0.29 -19.03 38.50
CA ARG A 783 1.01 -17.76 38.70
C ARG A 783 0.22 -16.57 38.17
N ARG A 784 -0.49 -16.75 37.06
CA ARG A 784 -1.22 -15.73 36.30
C ARG A 784 -2.65 -16.20 36.00
N PRO A 785 -3.58 -16.02 36.96
CA PRO A 785 -4.98 -16.37 36.77
C PRO A 785 -5.65 -15.62 35.62
N ASP A 786 -5.20 -14.40 35.33
CA ASP A 786 -5.62 -13.56 34.21
C ASP A 786 -5.31 -14.19 32.84
N MET A 787 -4.32 -15.09 32.77
CA MET A 787 -3.95 -15.80 31.54
C MET A 787 -4.65 -17.16 31.36
N HIS A 788 -5.72 -17.45 32.12
CA HIS A 788 -6.42 -18.75 32.05
C HIS A 788 -6.95 -19.06 30.66
N LEU A 789 -7.40 -18.06 29.90
CA LEU A 789 -7.89 -18.27 28.54
C LEU A 789 -6.78 -18.77 27.62
N GLN A 790 -5.62 -18.10 27.61
CA GLN A 790 -4.45 -18.45 26.81
C GLN A 790 -3.98 -19.87 27.13
N VAL A 791 -3.97 -20.22 28.42
CA VAL A 791 -3.62 -21.57 28.87
C VAL A 791 -4.66 -22.60 28.39
N ALA A 792 -5.94 -22.29 28.45
CA ALA A 792 -7.01 -23.17 27.98
C ALA A 792 -6.92 -23.38 26.44
N MET A 793 -6.66 -22.31 25.67
CA MET A 793 -6.39 -22.38 24.23
C MET A 793 -5.16 -23.25 23.93
N ALA A 794 -4.07 -23.07 24.67
CA ALA A 794 -2.89 -23.93 24.55
C ALA A 794 -3.19 -25.41 24.89
N CYS A 795 -4.11 -25.68 25.82
CA CYS A 795 -4.56 -27.05 26.11
C CYS A 795 -5.33 -27.67 24.93
N ILE A 796 -6.14 -26.90 24.20
CA ILE A 796 -6.77 -27.35 22.95
C ILE A 796 -5.68 -27.67 21.92
N ALA A 797 -4.71 -26.77 21.73
CA ALA A 797 -3.60 -26.96 20.79
C ALA A 797 -2.77 -28.22 21.08
N GLY A 798 -2.45 -28.45 22.36
CA GLY A 798 -1.66 -29.58 22.85
C GLY A 798 -2.46 -30.84 23.19
N ASN A 799 -3.79 -30.83 23.05
CA ASN A 799 -4.70 -31.90 23.47
C ASN A 799 -4.54 -32.31 24.96
N TYR A 800 -4.35 -31.34 25.86
CA TYR A 800 -4.11 -31.56 27.29
C TYR A 800 -5.41 -31.62 28.12
N LYS A 801 -6.21 -32.67 27.90
CA LYS A 801 -7.54 -32.87 28.53
C LYS A 801 -7.54 -32.77 30.05
N GLU A 802 -6.58 -33.42 30.72
CA GLU A 802 -6.53 -33.40 32.19
C GLU A 802 -6.25 -32.01 32.78
N LEU A 803 -5.43 -31.20 32.11
CA LEU A 803 -5.16 -29.84 32.58
C LEU A 803 -6.37 -28.95 32.31
N TRP A 804 -6.97 -29.08 31.12
CA TRP A 804 -8.24 -28.44 30.78
C TRP A 804 -9.34 -28.70 31.81
N ASP A 805 -9.56 -29.96 32.19
CA ASP A 805 -10.60 -30.34 33.16
C ASP A 805 -10.33 -29.75 34.55
N LYS A 806 -9.04 -29.61 34.93
CA LYS A 806 -8.63 -28.94 36.19
C LYS A 806 -8.82 -27.43 36.14
N LEU A 807 -8.55 -26.81 34.99
CA LEU A 807 -8.76 -25.37 34.78
C LEU A 807 -10.25 -25.03 34.82
N ALA A 808 -11.10 -25.95 34.34
CA ALA A 808 -12.54 -25.79 34.24
C ALA A 808 -12.93 -24.44 33.59
N PRO A 809 -12.42 -24.14 32.38
CA PRO A 809 -12.61 -22.82 31.77
C PRO A 809 -14.09 -22.53 31.52
N LYS A 810 -14.46 -21.24 31.61
CA LYS A 810 -15.78 -20.76 31.21
C LYS A 810 -15.90 -20.82 29.68
N PRO A 811 -17.02 -21.30 29.12
CA PRO A 811 -17.22 -21.28 27.67
C PRO A 811 -17.15 -19.86 27.10
N CYS A 812 -16.43 -19.67 26.00
CA CYS A 812 -16.37 -18.43 25.22
C CYS A 812 -16.11 -18.72 23.73
N LYS A 813 -16.30 -17.71 22.87
CA LYS A 813 -16.17 -17.83 21.40
C LYS A 813 -14.81 -18.37 20.98
N GLN A 814 -13.72 -17.85 21.54
CA GLN A 814 -12.34 -18.24 21.25
C GLN A 814 -12.10 -19.73 21.45
N LEU A 815 -12.58 -20.26 22.59
CA LEU A 815 -12.43 -21.68 22.92
C LEU A 815 -13.29 -22.56 22.01
N TRP A 816 -14.49 -22.10 21.67
CA TRP A 816 -15.37 -22.82 20.76
C TRP A 816 -14.79 -22.88 19.35
N ASP A 817 -14.41 -21.73 18.79
CA ASP A 817 -13.83 -21.62 17.46
C ASP A 817 -12.59 -22.51 17.38
N MET A 818 -11.65 -22.37 18.32
CA MET A 818 -10.43 -23.17 18.33
C MET A 818 -10.69 -24.67 18.49
N ALA A 819 -11.68 -25.07 19.30
CA ALA A 819 -12.04 -26.47 19.52
C ALA A 819 -12.76 -27.11 18.32
N THR A 820 -13.47 -26.33 17.51
CA THR A 820 -14.26 -26.80 16.37
C THR A 820 -13.49 -26.73 15.05
N LEU A 821 -12.65 -25.71 14.86
CA LEU A 821 -11.90 -25.45 13.62
C LEU A 821 -10.88 -26.54 13.25
N LYS A 822 -10.43 -27.36 14.21
CA LYS A 822 -9.48 -28.47 13.97
C LYS A 822 -10.11 -29.80 13.58
N CYS A 823 -11.44 -29.94 13.65
CA CYS A 823 -12.10 -31.21 13.44
C CYS A 823 -13.07 -31.12 12.26
N ASP A 824 -13.09 -32.18 11.45
CA ASP A 824 -14.25 -32.52 10.63
C ASP A 824 -15.49 -32.39 11.52
N SER A 825 -16.51 -31.65 11.08
CA SER A 825 -17.75 -31.43 11.86
C SER A 825 -18.42 -32.73 12.33
N SER A 826 -18.06 -33.87 11.73
CA SER A 826 -18.49 -35.21 12.12
C SER A 826 -17.69 -35.85 13.28
N VAL A 827 -16.54 -35.29 13.68
CA VAL A 827 -15.65 -35.82 14.72
C VAL A 827 -15.74 -34.97 15.99
N ARG A 828 -16.51 -35.44 16.97
CA ARG A 828 -16.62 -34.82 18.30
C ARG A 828 -15.34 -34.99 19.10
N ASN A 829 -14.92 -33.95 19.82
CA ASN A 829 -13.76 -33.98 20.70
C ASN A 829 -14.11 -33.58 22.14
N HIS A 830 -13.21 -33.96 23.07
CA HIS A 830 -13.38 -33.74 24.51
C HIS A 830 -13.69 -32.27 24.87
N PHE A 831 -13.06 -31.32 24.16
CA PHE A 831 -13.22 -29.90 24.44
C PHE A 831 -14.60 -29.39 24.01
N VAL A 832 -15.08 -29.80 22.83
CA VAL A 832 -16.45 -29.49 22.36
C VAL A 832 -17.50 -30.07 23.29
N ASP A 833 -17.38 -31.35 23.65
CA ASP A 833 -18.30 -32.02 24.59
C ASP A 833 -18.32 -31.32 25.97
N TYR A 834 -17.14 -30.91 26.45
CA TYR A 834 -17.02 -30.13 27.67
C TYR A 834 -17.75 -28.78 27.54
N LEU A 835 -17.50 -28.02 26.47
CA LEU A 835 -18.05 -26.68 26.28
C LEU A 835 -19.57 -26.71 26.17
N GLU A 836 -20.15 -27.66 25.43
CA GLU A 836 -21.61 -27.83 25.33
C GLU A 836 -22.23 -28.18 26.70
N ARG A 837 -21.68 -29.17 27.40
CA ARG A 837 -22.15 -29.57 28.72
C ARG A 837 -22.07 -28.41 29.70
N ARG A 838 -20.94 -27.71 29.74
CA ARG A 838 -20.71 -26.58 30.67
C ARG A 838 -21.62 -25.40 30.38
N THR A 839 -21.92 -25.14 29.10
CA THR A 839 -22.88 -24.11 28.68
C THR A 839 -24.29 -24.45 29.18
N SER A 840 -24.70 -25.71 29.05
CA SER A 840 -25.97 -26.20 29.60
C SER A 840 -26.05 -26.15 31.13
N GLU A 841 -24.97 -26.49 31.85
CA GLU A 841 -24.90 -26.37 33.31
C GLU A 841 -25.06 -24.93 33.81
N LEU A 842 -24.55 -23.95 33.05
CA LEU A 842 -24.59 -22.54 33.40
C LEU A 842 -25.90 -21.85 32.97
N GLY A 843 -26.79 -22.55 32.26
CA GLY A 843 -28.10 -22.01 31.83
C GLY A 843 -28.03 -20.98 30.70
N LEU A 844 -26.96 -20.97 29.91
CA LEU A 844 -26.76 -20.03 28.80
C LEU A 844 -27.59 -20.45 27.57
N VAL A 845 -28.37 -19.53 26.98
CA VAL A 845 -29.35 -19.78 25.89
C VAL A 845 -28.66 -19.89 24.52
N ALA A 846 -29.26 -20.55 23.52
CA ALA A 846 -28.69 -20.68 22.17
C ALA A 846 -28.38 -19.35 21.45
N SER A 847 -29.09 -18.26 21.77
CA SER A 847 -28.75 -16.90 21.33
C SER A 847 -27.52 -16.33 22.03
N GLU A 848 -27.23 -16.76 23.25
CA GLU A 848 -25.99 -16.46 23.98
C GLU A 848 -24.87 -17.45 23.63
N ARG A 849 -25.21 -18.57 22.95
CA ARG A 849 -24.22 -19.55 22.51
C ARG A 849 -23.30 -18.96 21.44
N PHE A 850 -23.84 -18.21 20.47
CA PHE A 850 -23.09 -17.73 19.30
C PHE A 850 -23.73 -16.50 18.65
N ALA A 851 -24.14 -15.47 19.40
CA ALA A 851 -24.55 -14.20 18.80
C ALA A 851 -23.34 -13.53 18.12
N GLY A 852 -23.28 -13.64 16.79
CA GLY A 852 -22.58 -12.68 15.95
C GLY A 852 -23.26 -11.33 16.11
N GLY A 853 -22.51 -10.35 16.61
CA GLY A 853 -22.97 -8.97 16.82
C GLY A 853 -22.79 -8.51 18.26
N ARG A 854 -21.58 -8.01 18.58
CA ARG A 854 -21.22 -7.23 19.79
C ARG A 854 -21.87 -7.66 21.13
N GLY A 855 -21.16 -8.53 21.87
CA GLY A 855 -21.33 -8.78 23.32
C GLY A 855 -21.85 -10.19 23.64
N ALA A 856 -21.13 -11.09 24.31
CA ALA A 856 -20.20 -10.89 25.43
C ALA A 856 -18.73 -11.11 25.05
N ILE A 857 -17.99 -10.01 24.95
CA ILE A 857 -16.52 -10.01 25.05
C ILE A 857 -16.19 -10.46 26.48
N CYS A 858 -15.21 -11.34 26.67
CA CYS A 858 -14.71 -11.58 28.02
C CYS A 858 -13.99 -10.31 28.47
N ASP A 859 -14.38 -9.74 29.62
CA ASP A 859 -13.77 -8.53 30.23
C ASP A 859 -12.32 -8.80 30.70
N TYR A 860 -11.42 -9.20 29.80
CA TYR A 860 -10.00 -9.38 30.09
C TYR A 860 -9.13 -8.62 29.07
N PRO A 861 -8.11 -7.89 29.54
CA PRO A 861 -7.31 -6.95 28.74
C PRO A 861 -6.59 -7.51 27.49
N ALA A 862 -6.28 -8.81 27.45
CA ALA A 862 -5.50 -9.45 26.37
C ALA A 862 -6.34 -10.24 25.34
N HIS A 863 -7.67 -10.07 25.34
CA HIS A 863 -8.61 -10.98 24.68
C HIS A 863 -8.74 -10.76 23.16
N ASP A 864 -8.50 -9.55 22.66
CA ASP A 864 -8.60 -9.24 21.22
C ASP A 864 -7.57 -10.04 20.43
N TRP A 865 -6.36 -10.19 20.98
CA TRP A 865 -5.31 -11.02 20.40
C TRP A 865 -5.64 -12.51 20.43
N CYS A 866 -6.34 -12.97 21.46
CA CYS A 866 -6.82 -14.36 21.54
C CYS A 866 -7.89 -14.68 20.48
N TRP A 867 -8.65 -13.68 20.01
CA TRP A 867 -9.64 -13.87 18.94
C TRP A 867 -8.95 -14.26 17.63
N ASN A 868 -7.95 -13.49 17.22
CA ASN A 868 -7.17 -13.78 16.01
C ASN A 868 -6.35 -15.08 16.18
N ALA A 869 -5.84 -15.31 17.39
CA ALA A 869 -5.15 -16.56 17.72
C ALA A 869 -6.06 -17.80 17.67
N ALA A 870 -7.39 -17.70 17.55
CA ALA A 870 -8.27 -18.87 17.40
C ALA A 870 -8.31 -19.45 15.97
N ARG A 871 -7.88 -18.70 14.93
CA ARG A 871 -7.95 -19.09 13.51
C ARG A 871 -7.25 -20.40 13.13
N VAL A 872 -7.56 -21.03 12.00
CA VAL A 872 -6.81 -22.24 11.57
C VAL A 872 -5.38 -21.90 11.16
N ILE A 873 -5.24 -20.89 10.29
CA ILE A 873 -3.95 -20.44 9.78
C ILE A 873 -3.30 -19.55 10.85
N LYS A 874 -2.07 -19.90 11.24
CA LYS A 874 -1.29 -19.22 12.29
C LYS A 874 -0.19 -18.32 11.74
N GLU A 875 0.04 -18.42 10.44
CA GLU A 875 0.91 -17.51 9.70
C GLU A 875 0.07 -16.32 9.23
N PRO A 876 0.71 -15.16 8.99
CA PRO A 876 0.09 -14.09 8.24
C PRO A 876 -0.58 -14.59 6.97
N TYR A 877 -1.72 -14.00 6.63
CA TYR A 877 -2.51 -14.38 5.47
C TYR A 877 -3.25 -13.16 4.95
N ASP A 878 -3.25 -12.97 3.64
CA ASP A 878 -3.99 -11.92 2.96
C ASP A 878 -5.31 -12.49 2.43
N ASP A 879 -6.43 -12.08 3.01
CA ASP A 879 -7.78 -12.54 2.64
C ASP A 879 -8.22 -12.04 1.25
N LEU A 880 -7.60 -10.97 0.72
CA LEU A 880 -7.91 -10.40 -0.59
C LEU A 880 -7.12 -11.06 -1.73
N ALA A 881 -5.93 -11.57 -1.44
CA ALA A 881 -5.11 -12.32 -2.40
C ALA A 881 -5.49 -13.81 -2.38
N TYR A 882 -6.67 -14.17 -2.93
CA TYR A 882 -7.15 -15.55 -3.13
C TYR A 882 -6.06 -16.63 -2.99
N ASN A 883 -5.92 -17.20 -1.79
CA ASN A 883 -5.02 -18.31 -1.45
C ASN A 883 -3.54 -18.17 -1.89
N PRO A 884 -2.76 -17.25 -1.32
CA PRO A 884 -1.43 -16.88 -1.79
C PRO A 884 -0.35 -17.95 -1.52
N LEU A 885 -0.64 -19.00 -0.75
CA LEU A 885 0.30 -20.09 -0.47
C LEU A 885 0.66 -20.95 -1.70
N CYS A 886 -0.05 -20.77 -2.82
CA CYS A 886 0.18 -21.49 -4.07
C CYS A 886 0.46 -20.57 -5.28
N TYR A 887 0.61 -19.26 -5.07
CA TYR A 887 0.90 -18.30 -6.14
C TYR A 887 2.37 -17.92 -6.09
N LEU A 888 3.13 -18.38 -7.08
CA LEU A 888 4.51 -18.02 -7.30
C LEU A 888 4.56 -16.61 -7.92
N PRO A 889 5.08 -15.59 -7.21
CA PRO A 889 5.10 -14.23 -7.75
C PRO A 889 6.16 -14.08 -8.85
N ARG A 890 5.98 -13.12 -9.76
CA ARG A 890 7.00 -12.71 -10.74
C ARG A 890 8.07 -11.84 -10.10
N HIS A 891 7.65 -10.96 -9.20
CA HIS A 891 8.48 -9.94 -8.56
C HIS A 891 8.31 -10.02 -7.04
N LEU A 892 9.40 -9.82 -6.30
CA LEU A 892 9.38 -9.75 -4.85
C LEU A 892 9.28 -8.29 -4.45
N ALA A 893 8.12 -7.87 -3.93
CA ALA A 893 7.88 -6.49 -3.54
C ALA A 893 7.36 -6.41 -2.11
N ILE A 894 7.84 -5.43 -1.34
CA ILE A 894 7.21 -5.08 -0.06
C ILE A 894 5.87 -4.46 -0.44
N LYS A 895 4.78 -5.06 0.06
CA LYS A 895 3.45 -4.50 -0.10
C LYS A 895 3.17 -3.63 1.12
N GLU A 896 2.51 -2.49 0.89
CA GLU A 896 1.99 -1.68 1.98
C GLU A 896 1.13 -2.57 2.89
N PRO A 897 1.32 -2.52 4.22
CA PRO A 897 0.38 -3.14 5.14
C PRO A 897 -0.99 -2.54 4.86
N ASN A 898 -2.01 -3.35 4.61
CA ASN A 898 -3.37 -2.83 4.39
C ASN A 898 -3.78 -1.99 5.61
N ASP A 899 -4.03 -0.68 5.43
CA ASP A 899 -4.58 0.26 6.43
C ASP A 899 -5.99 -0.13 6.93
N GLN A 900 -6.49 -1.30 6.56
CA GLN A 900 -7.73 -1.83 7.11
C GLN A 900 -7.48 -2.28 8.55
N LEU A 901 -7.83 -1.40 9.49
CA LEU A 901 -7.99 -1.65 10.93
C LEU A 901 -8.80 -2.94 11.27
N ASP A 902 -9.48 -3.53 10.28
CA ASP A 902 -10.33 -4.72 10.41
C ASP A 902 -9.68 -6.03 9.92
N GLN A 903 -8.48 -6.02 9.34
CA GLN A 903 -7.77 -7.27 9.01
C GLN A 903 -7.01 -7.82 10.23
N GLU A 904 -7.79 -8.36 11.14
CA GLU A 904 -7.50 -9.38 12.13
C GLU A 904 -6.03 -9.95 12.22
N ASN A 905 -5.06 -9.20 12.76
CA ASN A 905 -3.65 -9.62 12.94
C ASN A 905 -3.46 -10.70 14.01
N ILE A 906 -2.85 -11.83 13.64
CA ILE A 906 -2.65 -12.99 14.53
C ILE A 906 -1.61 -12.79 15.64
N TYR A 907 -0.69 -11.83 15.47
CA TYR A 907 0.35 -11.53 16.45
C TYR A 907 0.01 -10.34 17.35
N GLY A 908 -1.16 -9.71 17.15
CA GLY A 908 -1.69 -8.66 18.03
C GLY A 908 -1.26 -7.22 17.69
N ALA A 909 -0.54 -6.99 16.58
CA ALA A 909 -0.11 -5.66 16.18
C ALA A 909 -1.04 -4.99 15.17
N VAL A 910 -0.85 -3.69 14.95
CA VAL A 910 -1.57 -2.92 13.93
C VAL A 910 -1.13 -3.30 12.52
N GLU A 911 0.12 -3.75 12.35
CA GLU A 911 0.71 -4.11 11.05
C GLU A 911 1.03 -5.60 10.96
N GLN A 912 0.74 -6.21 9.81
CA GLN A 912 1.07 -7.60 9.52
C GLN A 912 1.81 -7.72 8.19
N MET A 913 2.90 -8.48 8.18
CA MET A 913 3.70 -8.74 6.98
C MET A 913 3.55 -10.20 6.56
N TYR A 914 3.10 -10.45 5.32
CA TYR A 914 3.07 -11.79 4.72
C TYR A 914 4.15 -11.91 3.65
N LEU A 915 5.14 -12.77 3.90
CA LEU A 915 6.23 -13.08 2.97
C LEU A 915 6.23 -14.55 2.52
N GLY A 916 5.11 -15.26 2.66
CA GLY A 916 5.02 -16.68 2.28
C GLY A 916 5.20 -16.91 0.77
N ASP A 917 4.79 -15.95 -0.05
CA ASP A 917 5.02 -15.92 -1.50
C ASP A 917 6.51 -15.70 -1.86
N TRP A 918 7.26 -14.97 -1.03
CA TRP A 918 8.72 -14.85 -1.18
C TRP A 918 9.44 -16.15 -0.84
N GLU A 919 9.03 -16.84 0.23
CA GLU A 919 9.54 -18.18 0.55
C GLU A 919 9.28 -19.16 -0.61
N LEU A 920 8.09 -19.10 -1.22
CA LEU A 920 7.76 -19.90 -2.40
C LEU A 920 8.62 -19.54 -3.61
N TYR A 921 8.88 -18.25 -3.84
CA TYR A 921 9.77 -17.79 -4.89
C TYR A 921 11.18 -18.34 -4.70
N ILE A 922 11.73 -18.22 -3.48
CA ILE A 922 13.07 -18.71 -3.14
C ILE A 922 13.17 -20.22 -3.33
N ALA A 923 12.15 -20.98 -2.94
CA ALA A 923 12.11 -22.43 -3.06
C ALA A 923 11.93 -22.93 -4.51
N SER A 924 11.35 -22.11 -5.39
CA SER A 924 11.06 -22.49 -6.77
C SER A 924 12.33 -22.56 -7.63
N THR A 925 12.33 -23.41 -8.66
CA THR A 925 13.44 -23.47 -9.63
C THR A 925 13.32 -22.35 -10.67
N ASP A 926 14.41 -22.04 -11.37
CA ASP A 926 14.38 -21.08 -12.49
C ASP A 926 13.41 -21.51 -13.58
N GLU A 927 13.33 -22.81 -13.88
CA GLU A 927 12.38 -23.34 -14.86
C GLU A 927 10.93 -23.15 -14.41
N MET A 928 10.65 -23.20 -13.10
CA MET A 928 9.30 -22.96 -12.58
C MET A 928 8.95 -21.47 -12.65
N ARG A 929 9.87 -20.58 -12.23
CA ARG A 929 9.68 -19.13 -12.34
C ARG A 929 9.52 -18.67 -13.79
N ALA A 930 10.18 -19.34 -14.73
CA ALA A 930 10.06 -19.05 -16.15
C ALA A 930 8.69 -19.45 -16.76
N LYS A 931 7.87 -20.24 -16.06
CA LYS A 931 6.53 -20.63 -16.53
C LYS A 931 5.46 -19.57 -16.29
N ILE A 932 5.76 -18.49 -15.57
CA ILE A 932 4.81 -17.40 -15.35
C ILE A 932 4.47 -16.78 -16.73
N PRO A 933 3.19 -16.82 -17.19
CA PRO A 933 2.82 -16.38 -18.54
C PRO A 933 3.18 -14.92 -18.79
N GLU A 934 3.64 -14.55 -19.98
CA GLU A 934 3.95 -13.15 -20.30
C GLU A 934 2.76 -12.23 -20.04
N GLY A 935 2.98 -11.15 -19.26
CA GLY A 935 1.93 -10.21 -18.84
C GLY A 935 1.27 -10.52 -17.49
N GLU A 936 1.49 -11.70 -16.90
CA GLU A 936 0.93 -12.09 -15.60
C GLU A 936 1.90 -11.83 -14.43
N ASP A 937 1.39 -11.36 -13.29
CA ASP A 937 2.22 -11.04 -12.11
C ASP A 937 2.54 -12.25 -11.22
N CYS A 938 1.87 -13.38 -11.43
CA CYS A 938 2.11 -14.61 -10.67
C CYS A 938 1.70 -15.87 -11.45
N LEU A 939 2.15 -17.03 -10.99
CA LEU A 939 1.74 -18.35 -11.48
C LEU A 939 1.16 -19.16 -10.34
N LYS A 940 -0.04 -19.69 -10.53
CA LYS A 940 -0.60 -20.70 -9.62
C LYS A 940 0.06 -22.06 -9.89
N LEU A 941 0.71 -22.63 -8.89
CA LEU A 941 1.54 -23.83 -9.06
C LEU A 941 0.74 -25.14 -9.19
N TYR A 942 -0.51 -25.17 -8.73
CA TYR A 942 -1.34 -26.36 -8.69
C TYR A 942 -2.77 -26.04 -9.15
N ASP A 943 -3.04 -26.18 -10.45
CA ASP A 943 -4.39 -26.03 -11.02
C ASP A 943 -5.21 -27.34 -10.99
N ASP A 944 -4.56 -28.48 -10.71
CA ASP A 944 -5.19 -29.81 -10.78
C ASP A 944 -5.98 -30.23 -9.53
N VAL A 945 -6.13 -29.34 -8.53
CA VAL A 945 -6.99 -29.62 -7.38
C VAL A 945 -8.38 -29.09 -7.69
N ASP A 946 -9.21 -29.97 -8.22
CA ASP A 946 -10.65 -29.77 -8.40
C ASP A 946 -11.23 -29.32 -7.04
N TYR A 947 -11.49 -28.02 -6.88
CA TYR A 947 -12.02 -27.39 -5.65
C TYR A 947 -13.49 -27.79 -5.38
N LYS A 948 -13.89 -28.97 -5.82
CA LYS A 948 -15.15 -29.63 -5.46
C LYS A 948 -15.03 -30.56 -4.25
N GLN A 949 -13.84 -30.72 -3.66
CA GLN A 949 -13.68 -31.40 -2.37
C GLN A 949 -12.76 -30.59 -1.46
N GLY A 950 -13.31 -30.10 -0.35
CA GLY A 950 -12.59 -29.30 0.63
C GLY A 950 -11.32 -29.97 1.15
N PHE A 951 -10.31 -29.13 1.42
CA PHE A 951 -9.05 -29.37 2.13
C PHE A 951 -8.63 -30.85 2.36
N PRO A 952 -7.52 -31.33 1.77
CA PRO A 952 -6.97 -32.64 2.09
C PRO A 952 -6.53 -32.68 3.55
N ARG A 953 -7.27 -33.45 4.33
CA ARG A 953 -6.99 -33.84 5.71
C ARG A 953 -5.54 -34.33 5.84
N TRP A 954 -4.68 -33.56 6.51
CA TRP A 954 -3.35 -34.01 6.91
C TRP A 954 -3.53 -35.24 7.81
N LYS A 955 -3.23 -36.44 7.29
CA LYS A 955 -3.22 -37.67 8.09
C LYS A 955 -1.99 -37.59 8.99
N PRO A 956 -2.12 -37.63 10.34
CA PRO A 956 -0.97 -37.80 11.19
C PRO A 956 -0.31 -39.13 10.85
N SER A 957 1.01 -39.09 10.61
CA SER A 957 1.86 -40.26 10.65
C SER A 957 1.61 -41.02 11.96
N THR A 958 0.95 -42.17 11.87
CA THR A 958 1.04 -43.19 12.91
C THR A 958 2.47 -43.72 12.84
N ARG A 959 3.34 -43.21 13.72
CA ARG A 959 4.62 -43.86 13.96
C ARG A 959 4.33 -45.13 14.74
N ASP A 960 4.64 -46.23 14.09
CA ASP A 960 4.68 -47.56 14.67
C ASP A 960 5.44 -47.56 16.00
N THR A 961 4.80 -48.14 17.00
CA THR A 961 5.48 -48.79 18.13
C THR A 961 6.37 -49.90 17.56
N GLU A 962 7.68 -49.68 17.57
CA GLU A 962 8.65 -50.77 17.47
C GLU A 962 8.42 -51.75 18.63
N THR A 963 8.12 -53.01 18.32
CA THR A 963 8.79 -54.14 18.97
C THR A 963 8.77 -55.37 18.06
N ASN A 964 9.95 -56.01 17.99
CA ASN A 964 10.22 -57.39 17.60
C ASN A 964 10.36 -57.77 16.11
N SER A 965 11.60 -57.61 15.64
CA SER A 965 12.55 -58.70 15.32
C SER A 965 12.16 -59.78 14.31
N LEU A 966 13.12 -59.99 13.38
CA LEU A 966 13.37 -61.20 12.56
C LEU A 966 12.36 -61.40 11.41
N SER A 967 12.71 -61.82 10.20
CA SER A 967 13.95 -62.20 9.53
C SER A 967 13.54 -62.60 8.11
N SER A 968 14.33 -62.19 7.12
CA SER A 968 14.71 -62.97 5.92
C SER A 968 13.67 -63.53 4.92
N LYS A 969 13.99 -63.23 3.64
CA LYS A 969 13.97 -64.08 2.44
C LYS A 969 12.76 -64.05 1.49
N GLU A 970 13.07 -63.54 0.29
CA GLU A 970 12.84 -64.16 -1.03
C GLU A 970 12.06 -65.46 -1.06
N ALA A 971 11.04 -65.54 -1.92
CA ALA A 971 11.11 -66.24 -3.21
C ALA A 971 9.69 -66.57 -3.71
N ASP A 972 9.44 -66.16 -4.95
CA ASP A 972 9.01 -67.01 -6.06
C ASP A 972 7.67 -67.76 -6.08
N ASP A 973 7.12 -67.69 -7.29
CA ASP A 973 6.46 -68.74 -8.07
C ASP A 973 4.93 -68.91 -7.99
N ASP A 974 4.38 -68.59 -9.17
CA ASP A 974 3.63 -69.49 -10.05
C ASP A 974 2.11 -69.62 -9.91
N ASP A 975 1.45 -68.89 -10.82
CA ASP A 975 0.88 -69.44 -12.06
C ASP A 975 -0.19 -70.55 -12.03
N VAL A 976 -1.18 -70.29 -12.89
CA VAL A 976 -1.88 -71.23 -13.80
C VAL A 976 -3.19 -71.87 -13.33
N GLU A 977 -4.25 -71.24 -13.86
CA GLU A 977 -5.30 -71.77 -14.74
C GLU A 977 -6.41 -72.74 -14.26
N ALA A 978 -7.54 -72.46 -14.92
CA ALA A 978 -8.49 -73.39 -15.53
C ALA A 978 -9.75 -73.77 -14.73
N SER A 979 -10.78 -72.96 -14.98
CA SER A 979 -12.05 -73.35 -15.63
C SER A 979 -12.67 -74.68 -15.21
N SER A 980 -13.81 -74.65 -14.51
CA SER A 980 -15.18 -74.65 -15.08
C SER A 980 -15.86 -76.00 -14.84
N GLN A 981 -16.99 -76.00 -14.14
CA GLN A 981 -18.26 -76.55 -14.63
C GLN A 981 -19.37 -76.40 -13.58
N ASP A 982 -20.34 -75.58 -13.96
CA ASP A 982 -21.77 -75.93 -14.08
C ASP A 982 -22.52 -76.52 -12.88
N ASN A 983 -23.39 -75.62 -12.38
CA ASN A 983 -24.84 -75.73 -12.37
C ASN A 983 -25.61 -76.34 -11.19
N ASP A 984 -26.66 -75.56 -10.91
CA ASP A 984 -27.98 -75.94 -10.42
C ASP A 984 -28.15 -76.28 -8.94
N GLY A 985 -28.73 -75.30 -8.24
CA GLY A 985 -30.12 -75.52 -7.88
C GLY A 985 -30.48 -75.35 -6.41
N ASN A 986 -31.24 -74.28 -6.19
CA ASN A 986 -32.50 -74.27 -5.44
C ASN A 986 -32.47 -73.87 -3.94
N THR A 987 -32.76 -72.58 -3.74
CA THR A 987 -33.96 -71.99 -3.09
C THR A 987 -34.44 -72.45 -1.70
N THR A 988 -35.04 -71.46 -1.00
CA THR A 988 -35.90 -71.43 0.21
C THR A 988 -35.14 -71.34 1.54
N ASP A 989 -35.33 -70.32 2.38
CA ASP A 989 -36.34 -69.25 2.53
C ASP A 989 -35.72 -67.90 2.95
#